data_AF-A0A2A9CN11-F1
#
_entry.id   AF-A0A2A9CN11-F1
#
_cell.length_a   1.000
_cell.length_b   1.000
_cell.length_c   1.000
_cell.angle_alpha   90.00
_cell.angle_beta   90.00
_cell.angle_gamma   90.00
#
_symmetry.space_group_name_H-M   'P 1'
#
loop_
_entity.id
_entity.type
_entity.pdbx_description
1 polymer ?
#
loop_
_entity_poly.entity_id
_entity_poly.type
_entity_poly.pdbx_seq_one_letter_code
_entity_poly.pdbx_strand_id
1 'polypeptide(L)'
;MIVTPKSLFGVLVGGACALALTVGMAPPLAHADTGDLTVPRVKAAGSVRPIFVSGDGSTTSDVVARFRGGYWWSGDTGRTWSAAKLPYLACDAADSNCELEADYGRVAGGLVPMVSSNTSEVRTYSLATNAVVATLALSGGQQYEAGAGNLVVAGAEGAPTKSLVAVDTGAVIKTITTPTGYAQRAVTMDGDGSIIVLRTQDGVTGSDLISIPASGDEKTLAHFSSNEPSVDSPTLIDGLFTYLWWDPEAKLCAVGTGAGDPAVSCRATTGLEAGFVVAYGAGVLLMPDGDSLPGYWFARSGLSLGDPVKLNGAKNARVAPVSDSSYPLVARGTASGTELVRLADPKAPAPVVVDEAVVWAPVTGLALTPTALVGTDDRGSDSTAWVRSIGSRVGSERILSTTARGSALASGGRWAVVNGESLKLYDRGALTKTVTGLALADPRRQSGPYLLADIARRTPQTTSPVPVTSIVDPSGKITEVPTSVDIFGGLTLDWVSNGKYRVVDRTGSGIATRSITLPLSDTDEWWYGKALIWGDWVAVEKNPDSGPNQVIAVNYRTNPSKLYTRTGHLEALSEAGAVIWDGEKDTLWNLAQDSLISLPSTGTIGAIDGQRVVLVEDTKLTIRKLGNLPTSAPRLLGITAPRKWARGWKANIDLTKPVKAGHLEIRNAAGKLVRSIAVPASADGSIRAVGWNGKTSAGAQAPADIYSLWLTSAATDGSGKVVRVDGSKGSLGSVVVGTPAVRGAAPKIKGSAVDGQTLTVDISGWKPGGTANSYQWLRNGAPIAKATASSYQLGSADLGAKISVKVTATKASYTSLTKTSAPVGPVLKKLVVTGTPVISGKAVVGQKLKADTAAVTWTPASAQVKYQWLAGGVPIKKATTSSLTLKAAQLGKVITLRITVTAPGYGPVSVTSAATVKVARLP
;
A
#
# COMPACT_ATOMS: atom_id res chain seq x y z
N MET A 1 -27.68 -47.92 -6.35
CA MET A 1 -28.05 -48.79 -5.21
C MET A 1 -27.73 -48.03 -3.94
N ILE A 2 -28.74 -47.73 -3.14
CA ILE A 2 -28.68 -46.93 -1.90
C ILE A 2 -28.30 -47.86 -0.75
N VAL A 3 -27.27 -47.55 0.05
CA VAL A 3 -27.20 -47.84 1.50
C VAL A 3 -26.18 -46.89 2.17
N THR A 4 -26.58 -46.26 3.29
CA THR A 4 -25.77 -45.50 4.26
C THR A 4 -25.77 -46.24 5.64
N PRO A 5 -25.14 -45.75 6.75
CA PRO A 5 -23.92 -46.32 7.34
C PRO A 5 -24.07 -46.74 8.83
N LYS A 6 -23.05 -47.38 9.43
CA LYS A 6 -22.71 -47.52 10.89
C LYS A 6 -21.78 -48.75 11.07
N SER A 7 -20.84 -48.91 12.00
CA SER A 7 -20.11 -48.08 12.98
C SER A 7 -19.24 -49.04 13.83
N LEU A 8 -18.00 -48.64 14.15
CA LEU A 8 -17.18 -48.95 15.36
C LEU A 8 -16.36 -50.28 15.56
N PHE A 9 -15.05 -50.04 15.81
CA PHE A 9 -14.03 -50.68 16.68
C PHE A 9 -13.30 -52.00 16.36
N GLY A 10 -11.95 -51.96 16.40
CA GLY A 10 -11.11 -53.14 16.73
C GLY A 10 -9.67 -53.31 16.17
N VAL A 11 -8.74 -52.38 16.46
CA VAL A 11 -7.37 -52.66 17.02
C VAL A 11 -6.27 -53.49 16.25
N LEU A 12 -5.09 -52.85 16.09
CA LEU A 12 -3.66 -53.30 16.14
C LEU A 12 -2.83 -53.74 14.88
N VAL A 13 -1.73 -52.95 14.70
CA VAL A 13 -0.36 -53.22 14.17
C VAL A 13 -0.12 -53.42 12.66
N GLY A 14 0.78 -52.59 12.12
CA GLY A 14 1.68 -52.99 11.03
C GLY A 14 2.01 -51.88 10.06
N GLY A 15 3.15 -51.19 10.26
CA GLY A 15 3.54 -50.01 9.49
C GLY A 15 3.90 -50.27 8.03
N ALA A 16 3.63 -49.27 7.20
CA ALA A 16 4.47 -48.91 6.07
C ALA A 16 4.19 -47.44 5.70
N CYS A 17 5.27 -46.64 5.66
CA CYS A 17 5.25 -45.28 5.15
C CYS A 17 4.70 -45.24 3.72
N ALA A 18 3.57 -44.56 3.54
CA ALA A 18 3.22 -43.92 2.28
C ALA A 18 2.86 -42.47 2.59
N LEU A 19 3.84 -41.59 2.39
CA LEU A 19 3.67 -40.14 2.42
C LEU A 19 2.83 -39.76 1.19
N ALA A 20 1.52 -39.97 1.26
CA ALA A 20 0.59 -39.39 0.31
C ALA A 20 0.54 -37.89 0.59
N LEU A 21 1.31 -37.12 -0.19
CA LEU A 21 1.03 -35.70 -0.41
C LEU A 21 -0.41 -35.62 -0.91
N THR A 22 -1.35 -35.43 -0.01
CA THR A 22 -2.63 -34.82 -0.34
C THR A 22 -2.29 -33.37 -0.68
N VAL A 23 -1.99 -33.15 -1.96
CA VAL A 23 -2.21 -31.86 -2.59
C VAL A 23 -3.70 -31.64 -2.39
N GLY A 24 -4.06 -30.91 -1.34
CA GLY A 24 -5.34 -30.25 -1.23
C GLY A 24 -5.41 -29.31 -2.42
N MET A 25 -5.87 -29.83 -3.56
CA MET A 25 -6.51 -29.02 -4.56
C MET A 25 -7.72 -28.45 -3.84
N ALA A 26 -7.56 -27.23 -3.30
CA ALA A 26 -8.70 -26.38 -3.05
C ALA A 26 -9.55 -26.46 -4.32
N PRO A 27 -10.85 -26.76 -4.23
CA PRO A 27 -11.71 -26.67 -5.40
C PRO A 27 -11.46 -25.29 -6.03
N PRO A 28 -11.47 -25.17 -7.38
CA PRO A 28 -11.42 -23.86 -7.99
C PRO A 28 -12.55 -23.07 -7.33
N LEU A 29 -12.21 -21.97 -6.65
CA LEU A 29 -13.20 -21.06 -6.10
C LEU A 29 -14.16 -20.75 -7.25
N ALA A 30 -15.32 -21.41 -7.23
CA ALA A 30 -16.46 -21.02 -8.03
C ALA A 30 -16.61 -19.52 -7.73
N HIS A 31 -16.51 -18.71 -8.79
CA HIS A 31 -16.51 -17.27 -8.68
C HIS A 31 -17.65 -16.88 -7.74
N ALA A 32 -17.35 -16.12 -6.68
CA ALA A 32 -18.37 -15.45 -5.92
C ALA A 32 -19.00 -14.39 -6.85
N ASP A 33 -19.89 -14.87 -7.71
CA ASP A 33 -20.77 -14.09 -8.54
C ASP A 33 -21.74 -13.39 -7.57
N THR A 34 -21.71 -12.05 -7.62
CA THR A 34 -22.67 -11.16 -6.94
C THR A 34 -22.79 -11.35 -5.43
N GLY A 35 -22.04 -10.55 -4.67
CA GLY A 35 -22.24 -10.41 -3.24
C GLY A 35 -22.22 -8.93 -2.88
N ASP A 36 -23.28 -8.46 -2.23
CA ASP A 36 -23.24 -7.21 -1.49
C ASP A 36 -22.08 -7.28 -0.50
N LEU A 37 -21.03 -6.52 -0.78
CA LEU A 37 -19.92 -6.35 0.12
C LEU A 37 -20.27 -5.12 0.98
N THR A 38 -21.06 -5.34 2.01
CA THR A 38 -21.09 -4.35 3.08
C THR A 38 -19.64 -4.20 3.56
N VAL A 39 -19.11 -2.99 3.48
CA VAL A 39 -17.85 -2.64 4.12
C VAL A 39 -18.27 -1.87 5.36
N PRO A 40 -18.34 -2.52 6.52
CA PRO A 40 -18.27 -1.84 7.79
C PRO A 40 -16.98 -1.04 7.83
N ARG A 41 -17.08 0.21 7.38
CA ARG A 41 -17.08 1.35 8.27
C ARG A 41 -16.27 1.00 9.53
N VAL A 42 -14.99 1.37 9.51
CA VAL A 42 -14.08 1.14 10.65
C VAL A 42 -14.23 2.32 11.60
N LYS A 43 -14.30 2.01 12.90
CA LYS A 43 -14.39 2.96 14.00
C LYS A 43 -13.18 3.89 13.96
N ALA A 44 -13.36 5.16 13.59
CA ALA A 44 -12.32 6.18 13.74
C ALA A 44 -12.79 7.21 14.77
N ALA A 45 -11.88 7.59 15.69
CA ALA A 45 -12.13 8.64 16.64
C ALA A 45 -11.97 10.00 15.94
N GLY A 46 -13.08 10.70 15.70
CA GLY A 46 -13.09 12.05 15.13
C GLY A 46 -13.18 13.13 16.20
N SER A 47 -12.71 14.34 15.88
CA SER A 47 -13.06 15.53 16.67
C SER A 47 -14.53 15.87 16.43
N VAL A 48 -15.31 15.91 17.51
CA VAL A 48 -16.75 16.20 17.47
C VAL A 48 -16.96 17.66 17.84
N ARG A 49 -17.72 18.40 17.04
CA ARG A 49 -18.25 19.72 17.42
C ARG A 49 -19.77 19.63 17.48
N PRO A 50 -20.41 19.62 18.67
CA PRO A 50 -21.86 19.66 18.76
C PRO A 50 -22.38 20.98 18.18
N ILE A 51 -23.50 20.93 17.47
CA ILE A 51 -24.11 22.11 16.85
C ILE A 51 -25.43 22.43 17.53
N PHE A 52 -26.33 21.46 17.69
CA PHE A 52 -27.61 21.65 18.40
C PHE A 52 -28.21 20.34 18.93
N VAL A 53 -29.18 20.46 19.85
CA VAL A 53 -29.98 19.37 20.43
C VAL A 53 -31.46 19.78 20.40
N SER A 54 -32.40 18.90 20.09
CA SER A 54 -33.84 19.19 20.17
C SER A 54 -34.57 18.17 21.04
N GLY A 55 -35.54 18.62 21.84
CA GLY A 55 -36.46 17.73 22.55
C GLY A 55 -37.89 18.00 22.09
N ASP A 56 -38.63 16.95 21.73
CA ASP A 56 -40.05 17.04 21.34
C ASP A 56 -41.01 16.97 22.54
N GLY A 57 -40.49 16.97 23.78
CA GLY A 57 -41.28 16.73 25.00
C GLY A 57 -41.28 15.27 25.45
N SER A 58 -40.72 14.34 24.68
CA SER A 58 -40.49 12.96 25.10
C SER A 58 -39.09 12.78 25.71
N THR A 59 -38.85 11.66 26.40
CA THR A 59 -37.59 11.34 27.10
C THR A 59 -36.38 11.15 26.17
N THR A 60 -36.56 11.32 24.85
CA THR A 60 -35.52 11.24 23.82
C THR A 60 -35.24 12.60 23.22
N SER A 61 -33.97 13.00 23.19
CA SER A 61 -33.52 14.23 22.52
C SER A 61 -32.71 13.88 21.27
N ASP A 62 -32.96 14.61 20.19
CA ASP A 62 -32.20 14.49 18.96
C ASP A 62 -30.96 15.39 19.02
N VAL A 63 -29.84 14.95 18.46
CA VAL A 63 -28.57 15.69 18.46
C VAL A 63 -28.07 15.85 17.03
N VAL A 64 -27.57 17.03 16.69
CA VAL A 64 -26.80 17.26 15.47
C VAL A 64 -25.40 17.76 15.79
N ALA A 65 -24.41 17.14 15.16
CA ALA A 65 -23.01 17.46 15.34
C ALA A 65 -22.27 17.51 14.00
N ARG A 66 -21.20 18.32 13.96
CA ARG A 66 -20.23 18.34 12.88
C ARG A 66 -19.08 17.41 13.24
N PHE A 67 -18.80 16.51 12.31
CA PHE A 67 -17.62 15.65 12.31
C PHE A 67 -16.78 16.07 11.09
N ARG A 68 -15.44 15.89 11.11
CA ARG A 68 -14.54 16.38 10.04
C ARG A 68 -15.15 16.18 8.63
N GLY A 69 -15.57 17.27 7.99
CA GLY A 69 -16.11 17.27 6.61
C GLY A 69 -17.63 17.04 6.44
N GLY A 70 -18.43 16.89 7.51
CA GLY A 70 -19.89 16.70 7.34
C GLY A 70 -20.75 16.78 8.61
N TYR A 71 -22.07 16.83 8.41
CA TYR A 71 -23.10 16.94 9.44
C TYR A 71 -23.80 15.60 9.70
N TRP A 72 -24.13 15.35 10.96
CA TRP A 72 -24.65 14.06 11.40
C TRP A 72 -25.72 14.27 12.46
N TRP A 73 -26.72 13.39 12.46
CA TRP A 73 -27.87 13.44 13.34
C TRP A 73 -28.01 12.13 14.13
N SER A 74 -28.57 12.22 15.32
CA SER A 74 -28.88 11.10 16.21
C SER A 74 -30.22 11.34 16.88
N GLY A 75 -31.15 10.38 16.78
CA GLY A 75 -32.48 10.45 17.41
C GLY A 75 -32.57 9.86 18.82
N ASP A 76 -31.43 9.45 19.39
CA ASP A 76 -31.36 8.68 20.64
C ASP A 76 -30.31 9.25 21.60
N THR A 77 -30.18 10.58 21.62
CA THR A 77 -29.25 11.33 22.48
C THR A 77 -27.76 11.06 22.20
N GLY A 78 -27.42 10.70 20.97
CA GLY A 78 -26.04 10.50 20.52
C GLY A 78 -25.56 9.04 20.56
N ARG A 79 -26.44 8.06 20.82
CA ARG A 79 -26.08 6.64 20.89
C ARG A 79 -25.92 6.02 19.50
N THR A 80 -26.71 6.47 18.53
CA THR A 80 -26.61 6.07 17.12
C THR A 80 -26.57 7.29 16.22
N TRP A 81 -25.60 7.31 15.29
CA TRP A 81 -25.37 8.43 14.39
C TRP A 81 -25.66 8.05 12.93
N SER A 82 -26.42 8.92 12.26
CA SER A 82 -26.69 8.86 10.83
C SER A 82 -26.19 10.13 10.15
N ALA A 83 -25.74 10.03 8.90
CA ALA A 83 -25.40 11.22 8.12
C ALA A 83 -26.64 12.09 7.96
N ALA A 84 -26.54 13.38 8.28
CA ALA A 84 -27.64 14.31 8.05
C ALA A 84 -27.65 14.68 6.57
N LYS A 85 -28.79 14.50 5.88
CA LYS A 85 -28.96 14.89 4.48
C LYS A 85 -29.37 16.35 4.48
N LEU A 86 -28.46 17.22 4.88
CA LEU A 86 -28.66 18.66 4.77
C LEU A 86 -28.38 19.04 3.31
N PRO A 87 -29.41 19.31 2.48
CA PRO A 87 -29.20 19.58 1.07
C PRO A 87 -28.50 20.93 0.92
N TYR A 88 -27.30 20.93 0.32
CA TYR A 88 -26.53 22.13 -0.01
C TYR A 88 -26.13 23.05 1.16
N LEU A 89 -25.38 22.49 2.10
CA LEU A 89 -24.43 23.24 2.96
C LEU A 89 -22.99 22.79 2.70
N ALA A 90 -22.67 22.42 1.45
CA ALA A 90 -21.30 22.20 1.01
C ALA A 90 -20.59 23.56 1.00
N CYS A 91 -20.11 23.99 2.16
CA CYS A 91 -18.95 24.86 2.20
C CYS A 91 -17.86 24.10 1.44
N ASP A 92 -17.34 24.72 0.38
CA ASP A 92 -16.26 24.12 -0.39
C ASP A 92 -15.15 23.68 0.57
N ALA A 93 -14.51 22.53 0.32
CA ALA A 93 -13.52 21.95 1.24
C ALA A 93 -12.29 22.87 1.51
N ALA A 94 -12.25 24.04 0.86
CA ALA A 94 -11.23 25.07 0.99
C ALA A 94 -11.59 26.23 1.95
N ASP A 95 -12.83 26.40 2.40
CA ASP A 95 -13.23 27.56 3.23
C ASP A 95 -13.23 27.24 4.73
N SER A 96 -12.33 27.88 5.48
CA SER A 96 -12.16 27.70 6.93
C SER A 96 -13.17 28.44 7.81
N ASN A 97 -13.99 29.34 7.23
CA ASN A 97 -14.79 30.32 8.00
C ASN A 97 -16.31 30.14 7.84
N CYS A 98 -16.76 28.99 7.35
CA CYS A 98 -18.19 28.68 7.21
C CYS A 98 -18.72 28.11 8.54
N GLU A 99 -19.37 28.95 9.34
CA GLU A 99 -20.08 28.56 10.56
C GLU A 99 -21.60 28.58 10.32
N LEU A 100 -22.28 27.54 10.83
CA LEU A 100 -23.72 27.59 11.01
C LEU A 100 -23.98 28.33 12.32
N GLU A 101 -24.55 29.51 12.24
CA GLU A 101 -25.02 30.25 13.40
C GLU A 101 -26.51 29.92 13.61
N ALA A 102 -26.77 29.16 14.67
CA ALA A 102 -28.08 29.10 15.29
C ALA A 102 -27.88 29.62 16.72
N ASP A 103 -28.22 30.88 16.95
CA ASP A 103 -28.17 31.44 18.29
C ASP A 103 -29.36 30.94 19.11
N TYR A 104 -29.02 30.32 20.25
CA TYR A 104 -29.79 30.08 21.46
C TYR A 104 -31.33 30.17 21.32
N GLY A 105 -31.98 29.06 20.96
CA GLY A 105 -33.45 29.00 20.89
C GLY A 105 -34.03 27.63 21.26
N ARG A 106 -35.25 27.62 21.82
CA ARG A 106 -36.02 26.40 22.08
C ARG A 106 -36.56 25.84 20.76
N VAL A 107 -36.07 24.68 20.37
CA VAL A 107 -36.63 23.90 19.26
C VAL A 107 -37.87 23.17 19.76
N ALA A 108 -39.05 23.78 19.59
CA ALA A 108 -40.32 23.12 19.83
C ALA A 108 -40.76 22.36 18.57
N GLY A 109 -41.07 21.07 18.70
CA GLY A 109 -41.61 20.26 17.59
C GLY A 109 -40.59 19.71 16.60
N GLY A 110 -39.30 19.69 16.93
CA GLY A 110 -38.26 19.07 16.09
C GLY A 110 -37.93 19.84 14.80
N LEU A 111 -38.29 21.13 14.70
CA LEU A 111 -37.96 22.02 13.58
C LEU A 111 -36.88 23.04 13.97
N VAL A 112 -35.79 23.11 13.20
CA VAL A 112 -34.65 24.01 13.45
C VAL A 112 -34.53 25.06 12.34
N PRO A 113 -34.69 26.36 12.64
CA PRO A 113 -34.34 27.42 11.71
C PRO A 113 -32.80 27.52 11.62
N MET A 114 -32.26 27.50 10.41
CA MET A 114 -30.84 27.60 10.13
C MET A 114 -30.60 28.79 9.20
N VAL A 115 -29.65 29.63 9.59
CA VAL A 115 -29.16 30.77 8.81
C VAL A 115 -27.69 30.49 8.48
N SER A 116 -27.31 30.66 7.21
CA SER A 116 -25.90 30.67 6.84
C SER A 116 -25.48 32.10 6.55
N SER A 117 -24.34 32.52 7.10
CA SER A 117 -23.81 33.88 7.00
C SER A 117 -23.51 34.34 5.56
N ASN A 118 -23.52 33.41 4.58
CA ASN A 118 -23.26 33.68 3.17
C ASN A 118 -24.46 33.38 2.23
N THR A 119 -25.63 33.00 2.74
CA THR A 119 -26.81 32.72 1.93
C THR A 119 -27.87 33.81 2.06
N SER A 120 -28.49 34.21 0.94
CA SER A 120 -29.63 35.14 0.90
C SER A 120 -30.96 34.47 1.30
N GLU A 121 -30.95 33.45 2.16
CA GLU A 121 -32.15 32.69 2.57
C GLU A 121 -32.01 32.15 4.02
N VAL A 122 -33.12 32.03 4.75
CA VAL A 122 -33.28 31.29 6.01
C VAL A 122 -34.05 30.00 5.72
N ARG A 123 -33.63 28.86 6.26
CA ARG A 123 -34.29 27.57 6.03
C ARG A 123 -34.66 26.89 7.34
N THR A 124 -35.88 26.35 7.46
CA THR A 124 -36.27 25.51 8.60
C THR A 124 -36.19 24.04 8.26
N TYR A 125 -35.55 23.27 9.13
CA TYR A 125 -35.27 21.85 8.94
C TYR A 125 -36.04 21.01 9.94
N SER A 126 -36.70 19.96 9.47
CA SER A 126 -37.24 18.91 10.36
C SER A 126 -36.17 17.89 10.68
N LEU A 127 -35.91 17.71 11.97
CA LEU A 127 -35.00 16.69 12.47
C LEU A 127 -35.60 15.30 12.37
N ALA A 128 -36.93 15.19 12.55
CA ALA A 128 -37.64 13.93 12.40
C ALA A 128 -37.60 13.38 10.95
N THR A 129 -37.66 14.25 9.94
CA THR A 129 -37.71 13.83 8.53
C THR A 129 -36.40 14.09 7.77
N ASN A 130 -35.43 14.78 8.38
CA ASN A 130 -34.15 15.16 7.77
C ASN A 130 -34.35 15.93 6.44
N ALA A 131 -35.32 16.84 6.43
CA ALA A 131 -35.73 17.58 5.24
C ALA A 131 -35.95 19.06 5.57
N VAL A 132 -35.72 19.93 4.57
CA VAL A 132 -36.14 21.32 4.62
C VAL A 132 -37.67 21.35 4.58
N VAL A 133 -38.28 21.99 5.59
CA VAL A 133 -39.73 22.14 5.69
C VAL A 133 -40.17 23.51 5.19
N ALA A 134 -39.32 24.53 5.30
CA ALA A 134 -39.62 25.90 4.88
C ALA A 134 -38.37 26.67 4.48
N THR A 135 -38.53 27.69 3.63
CA THR A 135 -37.44 28.59 3.19
C THR A 135 -37.98 30.00 3.02
N LEU A 136 -37.26 30.97 3.55
CA LEU A 136 -37.54 32.39 3.48
C LEU A 136 -36.37 33.13 2.82
N ALA A 137 -36.60 33.84 1.73
CA ALA A 137 -35.57 34.65 1.08
C ALA A 137 -35.27 35.92 1.89
N LEU A 138 -33.99 36.30 1.97
CA LEU A 138 -33.50 37.48 2.67
C LEU A 138 -33.23 38.61 1.68
N SER A 139 -33.73 39.80 1.99
CA SER A 139 -33.36 41.04 1.30
C SER A 139 -32.02 41.56 1.86
N GLY A 140 -31.12 42.03 1.00
CA GLY A 140 -29.76 42.45 1.38
C GLY A 140 -29.72 43.48 2.52
N GLY A 141 -28.87 43.22 3.53
CA GLY A 141 -28.62 44.11 4.68
C GLY A 141 -29.42 43.81 5.94
N GLN A 142 -30.23 42.74 5.97
CA GLN A 142 -30.94 42.29 7.16
C GLN A 142 -30.09 41.31 7.99
N GLN A 143 -30.07 41.53 9.31
CA GLN A 143 -29.56 40.57 10.31
C GLN A 143 -30.75 39.73 10.80
N TYR A 144 -30.51 38.45 11.07
CA TYR A 144 -31.54 37.52 11.53
C TYR A 144 -31.09 36.78 12.77
N GLU A 145 -31.95 36.75 13.79
CA GLU A 145 -31.74 36.00 15.03
C GLU A 145 -32.74 34.81 15.06
N ALA A 146 -32.27 33.64 15.50
CA ALA A 146 -33.08 32.42 15.48
C ALA A 146 -34.20 32.46 16.52
N GLY A 147 -35.43 32.14 16.11
CA GLY A 147 -36.60 32.05 16.99
C GLY A 147 -36.99 30.61 17.34
N ALA A 148 -38.11 30.44 18.03
CA ALA A 148 -38.64 29.13 18.38
C ALA A 148 -39.39 28.48 17.20
N GLY A 149 -39.03 27.24 16.83
CA GLY A 149 -39.70 26.48 15.80
C GLY A 149 -39.58 27.09 14.39
N ASN A 150 -40.70 27.43 13.75
CA ASN A 150 -40.75 28.01 12.40
C ASN A 150 -40.63 29.56 12.37
N LEU A 151 -40.16 30.19 13.44
CA LEU A 151 -40.13 31.66 13.56
C LEU A 151 -38.70 32.21 13.59
N VAL A 152 -38.47 33.40 13.03
CA VAL A 152 -37.21 34.16 13.11
C VAL A 152 -37.46 35.65 13.34
N VAL A 153 -36.51 36.34 13.98
CA VAL A 153 -36.53 37.80 14.11
C VAL A 153 -35.70 38.42 12.99
N ALA A 154 -36.25 39.41 12.30
CA ALA A 154 -35.69 40.04 11.10
C ALA A 154 -35.60 41.58 11.26
N GLY A 155 -34.45 42.16 10.94
CA GLY A 155 -34.27 43.61 10.85
C GLY A 155 -32.84 44.02 10.52
N ALA A 156 -32.62 45.24 10.03
CA ALA A 156 -31.27 45.77 9.86
C ALA A 156 -30.62 46.03 11.23
N GLU A 157 -29.29 45.88 11.32
CA GLU A 157 -28.54 46.18 12.53
C GLU A 157 -28.78 47.63 12.98
N GLY A 158 -29.15 47.84 14.25
CA GLY A 158 -29.45 49.18 14.78
C GLY A 158 -30.78 49.79 14.31
N ALA A 159 -31.62 49.07 13.54
CA ALA A 159 -32.92 49.58 13.14
C ALA A 159 -33.86 49.76 14.37
N PRO A 160 -34.65 50.85 14.43
CA PRO A 160 -35.60 51.08 15.52
C PRO A 160 -36.79 50.11 15.46
N THR A 161 -36.89 49.29 14.41
CA THR A 161 -38.00 48.37 14.21
C THR A 161 -37.49 47.00 13.76
N LYS A 162 -37.81 45.95 14.50
CA LYS A 162 -37.57 44.54 14.14
C LYS A 162 -38.89 43.80 13.96
N SER A 163 -38.93 42.78 13.12
CA SER A 163 -40.12 41.99 12.82
C SER A 163 -39.92 40.53 13.16
N LEU A 164 -40.88 39.92 13.85
CA LEU A 164 -40.97 38.48 13.99
C LEU A 164 -41.65 37.91 12.75
N VAL A 165 -40.99 36.99 12.06
CA VAL A 165 -41.42 36.45 10.77
C VAL A 165 -41.55 34.94 10.85
N ALA A 166 -42.66 34.41 10.35
CA ALA A 166 -42.81 32.98 10.15
C ALA A 166 -42.09 32.54 8.86
N VAL A 167 -41.17 31.59 8.97
CA VAL A 167 -40.28 31.16 7.87
C VAL A 167 -41.05 30.42 6.77
N ASP A 168 -42.12 29.70 7.12
CA ASP A 168 -42.95 28.94 6.19
C ASP A 168 -43.84 29.81 5.28
N THR A 169 -44.27 30.97 5.79
CA THR A 169 -45.21 31.86 5.11
C THR A 169 -44.61 33.20 4.73
N GLY A 170 -43.46 33.56 5.29
CA GLY A 170 -42.89 34.91 5.24
C GLY A 170 -43.75 35.97 5.94
N ALA A 171 -44.78 35.57 6.68
CA ALA A 171 -45.70 36.49 7.33
C ALA A 171 -45.03 37.17 8.52
N VAL A 172 -45.09 38.49 8.58
CA VAL A 172 -44.74 39.25 9.79
C VAL A 172 -45.82 38.99 10.83
N ILE A 173 -45.47 38.23 11.86
CA ILE A 173 -46.35 37.89 12.97
C ILE A 173 -46.50 39.08 13.92
N LYS A 174 -45.41 39.80 14.18
CA LYS A 174 -45.40 40.96 15.07
C LYS A 174 -44.26 41.90 14.73
N THR A 175 -44.49 43.20 14.87
CA THR A 175 -43.47 44.24 14.70
C THR A 175 -43.15 44.86 16.06
N ILE A 176 -41.86 44.99 16.37
CA ILE A 176 -41.33 45.56 17.61
C ILE A 176 -40.74 46.91 17.24
N THR A 177 -41.20 47.99 17.87
CA THR A 177 -40.67 49.36 17.64
C THR A 177 -40.03 49.86 18.93
N THR A 178 -38.78 50.32 18.88
CA THR A 178 -38.13 50.96 20.02
C THR A 178 -38.43 52.45 20.07
N PRO A 179 -38.54 53.05 21.26
CA PRO A 179 -38.47 54.50 21.42
C PRO A 179 -37.12 55.03 20.91
N THR A 180 -37.10 56.23 20.33
CA THR A 180 -35.87 56.88 19.85
C THR A 180 -34.84 57.08 20.97
N GLY A 181 -33.57 56.67 20.76
CA GLY A 181 -32.46 56.86 21.71
C GLY A 181 -31.99 55.61 22.47
N TYR A 182 -32.40 54.40 22.03
CA TYR A 182 -32.00 53.12 22.60
C TYR A 182 -31.46 52.17 21.53
N ALA A 183 -30.36 51.46 21.83
CA ALA A 183 -29.82 50.37 21.01
C ALA A 183 -30.26 48.99 21.56
N GLN A 184 -30.57 48.04 20.66
CA GLN A 184 -30.90 46.66 21.04
C GLN A 184 -29.64 45.80 21.08
N ARG A 185 -29.45 45.00 22.14
CA ARG A 185 -28.33 44.04 22.25
C ARG A 185 -28.75 42.57 22.06
N ALA A 186 -29.98 42.20 22.43
CA ALA A 186 -30.50 40.84 22.29
C ALA A 186 -32.04 40.80 22.27
N VAL A 187 -32.63 39.87 21.51
CA VAL A 187 -34.09 39.62 21.44
C VAL A 187 -34.37 38.11 21.58
N THR A 188 -35.41 37.74 22.34
CA THR A 188 -35.89 36.34 22.41
C THR A 188 -37.41 36.25 22.53
N MET A 189 -37.97 35.03 22.49
CA MET A 189 -39.39 34.75 22.65
C MET A 189 -39.66 33.79 23.81
N ASP A 190 -40.73 34.07 24.56
CA ASP A 190 -41.23 33.26 25.66
C ASP A 190 -42.17 32.13 25.21
N GLY A 191 -42.28 31.10 26.05
CA GLY A 191 -43.12 29.94 25.82
C GLY A 191 -44.61 30.26 25.74
N ASP A 192 -45.02 31.42 26.23
CA ASP A 192 -46.37 31.98 26.08
C ASP A 192 -46.52 32.89 24.83
N GLY A 193 -45.46 33.06 24.04
CA GLY A 193 -45.43 33.90 22.84
C GLY A 193 -45.06 35.37 23.08
N SER A 194 -44.75 35.77 24.32
CA SER A 194 -44.24 37.10 24.66
C SER A 194 -42.84 37.32 24.06
N ILE A 195 -42.50 38.56 23.69
CA ILE A 195 -41.16 38.89 23.20
C ILE A 195 -40.38 39.55 24.33
N ILE A 196 -39.16 39.10 24.57
CA ILE A 196 -38.28 39.67 25.60
C ILE A 196 -37.12 40.40 24.92
N VAL A 197 -36.84 41.64 25.35
CA VAL A 197 -35.82 42.50 24.74
C VAL A 197 -34.91 43.09 25.80
N LEU A 198 -33.59 43.07 25.55
CA LEU A 198 -32.60 43.83 26.30
C LEU A 198 -32.28 45.14 25.55
N ARG A 199 -32.58 46.28 26.20
CA ARG A 199 -32.36 47.64 25.66
C ARG A 199 -31.22 48.33 26.39
N THR A 200 -30.35 49.03 25.67
CA THR A 200 -29.33 49.92 26.24
C THR A 200 -29.63 51.36 25.83
N GLN A 201 -29.64 52.29 26.79
CA GLN A 201 -29.94 53.70 26.51
C GLN A 201 -28.67 54.48 26.14
N ASP A 202 -28.72 55.27 25.07
CA ASP A 202 -27.56 56.05 24.64
C ASP A 202 -27.15 57.09 25.70
N GLY A 203 -25.92 57.01 26.19
CA GLY A 203 -25.34 57.98 27.13
C GLY A 203 -25.77 57.84 28.59
N VAL A 204 -26.62 56.87 28.94
CA VAL A 204 -26.98 56.54 30.33
C VAL A 204 -26.30 55.25 30.75
N THR A 205 -25.84 55.19 31.99
CA THR A 205 -25.18 54.03 32.54
C THR A 205 -26.20 52.94 32.94
N GLY A 206 -26.83 52.25 31.97
CA GLY A 206 -27.68 51.10 32.28
C GLY A 206 -28.36 50.40 31.09
N SER A 207 -28.95 49.23 31.36
CA SER A 207 -29.78 48.47 30.39
C SER A 207 -31.09 48.01 31.05
N ASP A 208 -32.17 47.95 30.27
CA ASP A 208 -33.48 47.46 30.73
C ASP A 208 -33.82 46.14 30.05
N LEU A 209 -34.35 45.22 30.84
CA LEU A 209 -35.01 44.02 30.37
C LEU A 209 -36.52 44.24 30.30
N ILE A 210 -37.15 44.03 29.15
CA ILE A 210 -38.59 44.23 28.96
C ILE A 210 -39.23 42.98 28.38
N SER A 211 -40.42 42.64 28.89
CA SER A 211 -41.35 41.69 28.27
C SER A 211 -42.44 42.43 27.50
N ILE A 212 -42.77 41.93 26.32
CA ILE A 212 -43.82 42.44 25.43
C ILE A 212 -44.80 41.29 25.16
N PRO A 213 -45.83 41.11 26.01
CA PRO A 213 -46.79 40.03 25.87
C PRO A 213 -47.64 40.13 24.60
N ALA A 214 -48.39 39.07 24.30
CA ALA A 214 -49.35 39.06 23.19
C ALA A 214 -50.39 40.20 23.29
N SER A 215 -50.69 40.68 24.51
CA SER A 215 -51.60 41.80 24.77
C SER A 215 -51.09 43.17 24.32
N GLY A 216 -49.79 43.33 24.08
CA GLY A 216 -49.18 44.53 23.48
C GLY A 216 -48.54 45.53 24.44
N ASP A 217 -48.81 45.46 25.75
CA ASP A 217 -48.26 46.42 26.73
C ASP A 217 -46.85 46.01 27.21
N GLU A 218 -45.88 46.92 27.09
CA GLU A 218 -44.50 46.69 27.57
C GLU A 218 -44.46 46.59 29.11
N LYS A 219 -43.73 45.60 29.64
CA LYS A 219 -43.45 45.45 31.08
C LYS A 219 -41.95 45.39 31.33
N THR A 220 -41.38 46.37 32.03
CA THR A 220 -39.99 46.31 32.52
C THR A 220 -39.87 45.24 33.59
N LEU A 221 -38.95 44.31 33.39
CA LEU A 221 -38.68 43.17 34.26
C LEU A 221 -37.49 43.42 35.19
N ALA A 222 -36.44 44.12 34.70
CA ALA A 222 -35.25 44.46 35.48
C ALA A 222 -34.49 45.65 34.85
N HIS A 223 -33.74 46.38 35.70
CA HIS A 223 -32.83 47.46 35.30
C HIS A 223 -31.39 47.13 35.75
N PHE A 224 -30.40 47.34 34.89
CA PHE A 224 -28.97 47.02 35.08
C PHE A 224 -28.09 48.27 34.99
N SER A 225 -26.94 48.33 35.67
CA SER A 225 -25.99 49.46 35.62
C SER A 225 -24.73 49.17 34.79
N SER A 226 -24.01 50.20 34.31
CA SER A 226 -23.14 50.14 33.11
C SER A 226 -21.76 49.50 33.19
N ASN A 227 -21.34 48.90 34.29
CA ASN A 227 -19.98 48.36 34.40
C ASN A 227 -19.94 46.82 34.43
N GLU A 228 -21.00 46.17 33.97
CA GLU A 228 -21.17 44.72 34.06
C GLU A 228 -20.86 44.04 32.71
N PRO A 229 -20.06 42.96 32.66
CA PRO A 229 -19.84 42.20 31.43
C PRO A 229 -21.15 41.55 30.94
N SER A 230 -21.28 41.55 29.63
CA SER A 230 -22.41 41.11 28.82
C SER A 230 -22.84 39.68 29.11
N VAL A 231 -24.12 39.49 29.45
CA VAL A 231 -24.77 38.19 29.27
C VAL A 231 -25.51 38.24 27.96
N ASP A 232 -25.03 37.44 27.01
CA ASP A 232 -25.46 37.50 25.61
C ASP A 232 -26.83 36.85 25.36
N SER A 233 -27.47 36.19 26.35
CA SER A 233 -28.79 35.58 26.10
C SER A 233 -29.64 35.33 27.37
N PRO A 234 -30.91 35.77 27.42
CA PRO A 234 -31.95 35.16 28.28
C PRO A 234 -31.98 33.63 28.19
N THR A 235 -32.27 32.91 29.28
CA THR A 235 -32.58 31.48 29.18
C THR A 235 -33.90 31.09 29.86
N LEU A 236 -34.70 30.26 29.20
CA LEU A 236 -35.99 29.76 29.67
C LEU A 236 -35.81 28.57 30.61
N ILE A 237 -36.41 28.65 31.80
CA ILE A 237 -36.14 27.74 32.90
C ILE A 237 -37.42 27.50 33.70
N ASP A 238 -37.96 26.28 33.70
CA ASP A 238 -39.26 25.92 34.33
C ASP A 238 -40.43 26.84 33.93
N GLY A 239 -40.42 27.34 32.68
CA GLY A 239 -41.42 28.30 32.18
C GLY A 239 -41.18 29.74 32.60
N LEU A 240 -40.01 30.07 33.15
CA LEU A 240 -39.59 31.41 33.56
C LEU A 240 -38.25 31.77 32.92
N PHE A 241 -38.13 32.95 32.31
CA PHE A 241 -36.81 33.43 31.91
C PHE A 241 -35.97 33.79 33.12
N THR A 242 -34.76 33.24 33.18
CA THR A 242 -33.75 33.62 34.14
C THR A 242 -32.63 34.36 33.42
N TYR A 243 -32.34 35.57 33.90
CA TYR A 243 -31.19 36.35 33.45
C TYR A 243 -30.06 36.19 34.44
N LEU A 244 -28.87 35.93 33.92
CA LEU A 244 -27.66 35.86 34.71
C LEU A 244 -26.86 37.13 34.51
N TRP A 245 -26.07 37.53 35.51
CA TRP A 245 -25.07 38.58 35.37
C TRP A 245 -24.02 38.47 36.47
N TRP A 246 -22.95 39.23 36.34
CA TRP A 246 -21.94 39.37 37.36
C TRP A 246 -22.14 40.69 38.11
N ASP A 247 -22.36 40.62 39.42
CA ASP A 247 -22.44 41.83 40.24
C ASP A 247 -21.05 42.50 40.40
N PRO A 248 -21.00 43.76 40.85
CA PRO A 248 -19.75 44.48 41.07
C PRO A 248 -18.80 43.84 42.10
N GLU A 249 -19.28 42.88 42.91
CA GLU A 249 -18.49 42.14 43.90
C GLU A 249 -18.01 40.79 43.36
N ALA A 250 -18.09 40.58 42.04
CA ALA A 250 -17.77 39.33 41.36
C ALA A 250 -18.57 38.14 41.93
N LYS A 251 -19.90 38.29 42.00
CA LYS A 251 -20.84 37.20 42.24
C LYS A 251 -21.67 36.95 40.99
N LEU A 252 -21.89 35.69 40.65
CA LEU A 252 -22.83 35.31 39.61
C LEU A 252 -24.25 35.39 40.19
N CYS A 253 -25.05 36.30 39.65
CA CYS A 253 -26.42 36.57 40.04
C CYS A 253 -27.41 36.04 39.00
N ALA A 254 -28.63 35.72 39.45
CA ALA A 254 -29.74 35.21 38.68
C ALA A 254 -31.04 35.93 39.05
N VAL A 255 -31.85 36.36 38.07
CA VAL A 255 -33.19 36.95 38.28
C VAL A 255 -34.25 36.22 37.45
N GLY A 256 -35.38 35.88 38.05
CA GLY A 256 -36.50 35.17 37.39
C GLY A 256 -37.70 36.07 37.05
N THR A 257 -38.40 35.74 35.97
CA THR A 257 -39.56 36.49 35.44
C THR A 257 -40.91 35.84 35.82
N GLY A 258 -41.21 35.75 37.12
CA GLY A 258 -42.49 35.24 37.61
C GLY A 258 -43.63 36.26 37.55
N ALA A 259 -44.87 35.81 37.79
CA ALA A 259 -46.07 36.67 37.86
C ALA A 259 -46.13 37.63 39.09
N GLY A 260 -44.98 38.02 39.65
CA GLY A 260 -44.81 38.90 40.81
C GLY A 260 -43.44 39.61 40.81
N ASP A 261 -43.08 40.29 41.89
CA ASP A 261 -41.80 41.03 42.00
C ASP A 261 -40.57 40.14 41.71
N PRO A 262 -39.56 40.67 41.00
CA PRO A 262 -38.40 39.89 40.57
C PRO A 262 -37.58 39.43 41.78
N ALA A 263 -37.37 38.11 41.92
CA ALA A 263 -36.49 37.55 42.92
C ALA A 263 -35.06 37.39 42.36
N VAL A 264 -34.07 37.90 43.09
CA VAL A 264 -32.64 37.85 42.74
C VAL A 264 -31.88 36.90 43.67
N SER A 265 -31.00 36.06 43.13
CA SER A 265 -30.08 35.22 43.90
C SER A 265 -28.65 35.37 43.38
N CYS A 266 -27.65 35.54 44.26
CA CYS A 266 -26.25 35.72 43.89
C CYS A 266 -25.33 34.72 44.60
N ARG A 267 -24.30 34.22 43.91
CA ARG A 267 -23.28 33.30 44.44
C ARG A 267 -21.88 33.81 44.16
N ALA A 268 -21.01 33.79 45.17
CA ALA A 268 -19.61 34.14 45.01
C ALA A 268 -18.87 33.17 44.08
N THR A 269 -17.99 33.71 43.24
CA THR A 269 -17.30 32.99 42.15
C THR A 269 -15.78 33.15 42.23
N THR A 270 -15.23 33.31 43.43
CA THR A 270 -13.80 33.54 43.68
C THR A 270 -12.89 32.58 42.88
N GLY A 271 -12.07 33.14 41.99
CA GLY A 271 -11.13 32.37 41.15
C GLY A 271 -11.69 31.81 39.84
N LEU A 272 -12.93 32.16 39.49
CA LEU A 272 -13.52 31.90 38.17
C LEU A 272 -13.27 33.11 37.27
N GLU A 273 -12.91 32.88 36.01
CA GLU A 273 -12.76 33.93 35.01
C GLU A 273 -14.12 34.22 34.33
N ALA A 274 -14.31 35.47 33.89
CA ALA A 274 -15.48 35.84 33.11
C ALA A 274 -15.45 35.11 31.76
N GLY A 275 -16.58 34.52 31.40
CA GLY A 275 -16.79 33.83 30.13
C GLY A 275 -18.28 33.64 29.90
N PHE A 276 -18.64 32.98 28.81
CA PHE A 276 -20.04 32.69 28.48
C PHE A 276 -20.74 31.92 29.60
N VAL A 277 -21.93 32.39 29.98
CA VAL A 277 -22.77 31.75 31.00
C VAL A 277 -24.10 31.35 30.40
N VAL A 278 -24.51 30.11 30.64
CA VAL A 278 -25.78 29.56 30.13
C VAL A 278 -26.54 28.89 31.25
N ALA A 279 -27.83 29.18 31.38
CA ALA A 279 -28.67 28.68 32.47
C ALA A 279 -29.59 27.55 32.00
N TYR A 280 -29.92 26.57 32.86
CA TYR A 280 -30.73 25.39 32.50
C TYR A 280 -31.62 24.94 33.65
N GLY A 281 -32.61 24.09 33.33
CA GLY A 281 -33.58 23.49 34.26
C GLY A 281 -33.03 22.92 35.59
N ALA A 282 -31.76 22.56 35.70
CA ALA A 282 -31.18 22.08 36.96
C ALA A 282 -29.89 22.80 37.40
N GLY A 283 -29.45 23.84 36.68
CA GLY A 283 -28.22 24.55 37.03
C GLY A 283 -27.73 25.53 35.97
N VAL A 284 -26.58 26.15 36.22
CA VAL A 284 -25.92 27.12 35.35
C VAL A 284 -24.57 26.57 34.92
N LEU A 285 -24.26 26.61 33.63
CA LEU A 285 -22.96 26.27 33.06
C LEU A 285 -22.20 27.55 32.74
N LEU A 286 -20.98 27.65 33.24
CA LEU A 286 -20.03 28.71 32.90
C LEU A 286 -18.90 28.12 32.06
N MET A 287 -18.62 28.76 30.93
CA MET A 287 -17.55 28.40 30.03
C MET A 287 -16.63 29.59 29.78
N PRO A 288 -15.34 29.46 30.06
CA PRO A 288 -14.37 30.51 29.75
C PRO A 288 -14.15 30.65 28.24
N ASP A 289 -13.75 31.85 27.81
CA ASP A 289 -13.31 32.09 26.44
C ASP A 289 -11.96 31.41 26.18
N GLY A 290 -12.00 30.28 25.47
CA GLY A 290 -10.81 29.59 24.97
C GLY A 290 -10.73 28.11 25.32
N ASP A 291 -10.18 27.34 24.37
CA ASP A 291 -10.09 25.87 24.36
C ASP A 291 -9.26 25.23 25.51
N SER A 292 -8.60 26.04 26.35
CA SER A 292 -7.64 25.59 27.37
C SER A 292 -8.09 25.81 28.82
N LEU A 293 -9.19 26.53 29.05
CA LEU A 293 -9.67 26.85 30.39
C LEU A 293 -10.82 25.90 30.81
N PRO A 294 -10.93 25.54 32.09
CA PRO A 294 -11.97 24.61 32.57
C PRO A 294 -13.35 25.28 32.62
N GLY A 295 -14.39 24.57 32.20
CA GLY A 295 -15.78 25.00 32.43
C GLY A 295 -16.24 24.73 33.87
N TYR A 296 -17.36 25.30 34.30
CA TYR A 296 -17.91 25.14 35.65
C TYR A 296 -19.44 24.95 35.63
N TRP A 297 -19.97 24.07 36.47
CA TRP A 297 -21.40 23.81 36.62
C TRP A 297 -21.88 24.19 38.02
N PHE A 298 -22.93 24.99 38.12
CA PHE A 298 -23.60 25.35 39.37
C PHE A 298 -24.96 24.64 39.38
N ALA A 299 -25.20 23.69 40.28
CA ALA A 299 -26.56 23.16 40.44
C ALA A 299 -27.52 24.26 40.90
N ARG A 300 -28.81 24.13 40.61
CA ARG A 300 -29.82 25.06 41.12
C ARG A 300 -31.04 24.34 41.69
N SER A 301 -31.74 25.04 42.57
CA SER A 301 -33.08 24.68 43.03
C SER A 301 -33.92 25.95 43.05
N GLY A 302 -34.85 26.08 42.11
CA GLY A 302 -35.52 27.36 41.84
C GLY A 302 -34.51 28.42 41.38
N LEU A 303 -34.54 29.62 41.98
CA LEU A 303 -33.60 30.70 41.69
C LEU A 303 -32.27 30.60 42.46
N SER A 304 -32.12 29.68 43.41
CA SER A 304 -30.90 29.55 44.21
C SER A 304 -29.81 28.74 43.49
N LEU A 305 -28.61 29.31 43.41
CA LEU A 305 -27.40 28.67 42.89
C LEU A 305 -26.62 27.93 44.00
N GLY A 306 -26.26 26.67 43.71
CA GLY A 306 -25.39 25.82 44.52
C GLY A 306 -23.90 26.09 44.28
N ASP A 307 -23.03 25.28 44.90
CA ASP A 307 -21.58 25.41 44.74
C ASP A 307 -21.10 25.01 43.32
N PRO A 308 -20.05 25.66 42.78
CA PRO A 308 -19.51 25.34 41.46
C PRO A 308 -18.77 24.01 41.43
N VAL A 309 -18.96 23.27 40.34
CA VAL A 309 -18.26 22.02 40.01
C VAL A 309 -17.41 22.22 38.77
N LYS A 310 -16.12 21.89 38.85
CA LYS A 310 -15.17 22.06 37.74
C LYS A 310 -15.30 20.96 36.68
N LEU A 311 -15.31 21.35 35.40
CA LEU A 311 -15.39 20.48 34.23
C LEU A 311 -14.06 20.48 33.45
N ASN A 312 -13.21 19.47 33.70
CA ASN A 312 -11.91 19.36 33.04
C ASN A 312 -12.03 18.88 31.59
N GLY A 313 -11.45 19.64 30.65
CA GLY A 313 -11.38 19.29 29.23
C GLY A 313 -12.64 19.64 28.42
N ALA A 314 -13.56 20.42 28.96
CA ALA A 314 -14.71 20.94 28.20
C ALA A 314 -14.21 21.89 27.09
N LYS A 315 -14.74 21.77 25.87
CA LYS A 315 -14.44 22.66 24.75
C LYS A 315 -15.73 23.10 24.06
N ASN A 316 -15.88 24.42 23.82
CA ASN A 316 -16.95 25.03 23.01
C ASN A 316 -18.31 24.32 23.14
N ALA A 317 -18.88 24.29 24.35
CA ALA A 317 -20.15 23.59 24.55
C ALA A 317 -21.31 24.41 24.00
N ARG A 318 -21.83 24.03 22.83
CA ARG A 318 -23.16 24.47 22.41
C ARG A 318 -24.18 23.52 23.02
N VAL A 319 -25.10 24.05 23.81
CA VAL A 319 -26.10 23.27 24.55
C VAL A 319 -27.48 23.81 24.19
N ALA A 320 -28.43 22.92 23.95
CA ALA A 320 -29.80 23.33 23.65
C ALA A 320 -30.72 23.08 24.84
N PRO A 321 -31.79 23.89 25.00
CA PRO A 321 -32.79 23.68 26.02
C PRO A 321 -33.58 22.40 25.72
N VAL A 322 -33.38 21.37 26.54
CA VAL A 322 -34.12 20.12 26.46
C VAL A 322 -35.43 20.25 27.25
N SER A 323 -36.51 19.66 26.75
CA SER A 323 -37.81 19.60 27.42
C SER A 323 -37.84 18.71 28.66
N ASP A 324 -36.83 17.85 28.86
CA ASP A 324 -36.69 16.97 30.04
C ASP A 324 -35.59 17.53 30.95
N SER A 325 -35.99 18.03 32.11
CA SER A 325 -35.37 19.16 32.83
C SER A 325 -34.19 18.82 33.74
N SER A 326 -33.58 17.65 33.63
CA SER A 326 -32.64 17.21 34.67
C SER A 326 -31.19 17.65 34.47
N TYR A 327 -30.54 17.52 33.30
CA TYR A 327 -29.09 17.86 33.14
C TYR A 327 -28.63 18.08 31.68
N PRO A 328 -27.68 19.00 31.38
CA PRO A 328 -27.22 19.28 30.01
C PRO A 328 -26.21 18.26 29.44
N LEU A 329 -26.04 18.26 28.11
CA LEU A 329 -25.01 17.54 27.35
C LEU A 329 -23.83 18.46 27.02
N VAL A 330 -22.60 18.01 27.26
CA VAL A 330 -21.35 18.78 27.05
C VAL A 330 -20.35 17.96 26.24
N ALA A 331 -19.66 18.58 25.28
CA ALA A 331 -18.54 17.97 24.59
C ALA A 331 -17.24 18.14 25.40
N ARG A 332 -16.54 17.03 25.61
CA ARG A 332 -15.31 16.97 26.40
C ARG A 332 -14.17 16.37 25.59
N GLY A 333 -13.02 17.01 25.58
CA GLY A 333 -11.79 16.50 24.99
C GLY A 333 -11.13 15.43 25.87
N THR A 334 -10.72 14.33 25.24
CA THR A 334 -9.97 13.21 25.84
C THR A 334 -8.68 12.95 25.04
N ALA A 335 -7.81 12.07 25.53
CA ALA A 335 -6.63 11.63 24.79
C ALA A 335 -6.97 10.83 23.52
N SER A 336 -8.16 10.25 23.45
CA SER A 336 -8.65 9.46 22.31
C SER A 336 -9.54 10.26 21.35
N GLY A 337 -9.97 11.48 21.68
CA GLY A 337 -10.83 12.28 20.82
C GLY A 337 -11.72 13.26 21.59
N THR A 338 -12.96 13.44 21.15
CA THR A 338 -13.99 14.23 21.85
C THR A 338 -15.18 13.32 22.19
N GLU A 339 -15.65 13.34 23.43
CA GLU A 339 -16.82 12.58 23.90
C GLU A 339 -17.99 13.52 24.26
N LEU A 340 -19.23 13.03 24.13
CA LEU A 340 -20.42 13.72 24.67
C LEU A 340 -20.76 13.16 26.05
N VAL A 341 -20.94 14.06 27.02
CA VAL A 341 -21.17 13.73 28.42
C VAL A 341 -22.47 14.37 28.90
N ARG A 342 -23.34 13.60 29.53
CA ARG A 342 -24.51 14.13 30.26
C ARG A 342 -24.12 14.44 31.71
N LEU A 343 -24.39 15.65 32.19
CA LEU A 343 -23.98 16.09 33.52
C LEU A 343 -24.92 15.60 34.64
N ALA A 344 -25.03 14.30 34.91
CA ALA A 344 -26.13 13.73 35.72
C ALA A 344 -26.14 13.96 37.25
N ASP A 345 -25.09 14.54 37.86
CA ASP A 345 -25.00 14.73 39.33
C ASP A 345 -24.14 15.98 39.70
N PRO A 346 -24.67 16.93 40.50
CA PRO A 346 -23.93 18.11 40.94
C PRO A 346 -22.86 17.88 42.02
N LYS A 347 -22.74 16.68 42.60
CA LYS A 347 -21.71 16.37 43.61
C LYS A 347 -20.63 15.43 43.11
N ALA A 348 -20.86 14.72 42.01
CA ALA A 348 -19.86 13.92 41.32
C ALA A 348 -20.30 13.70 39.87
N PRO A 349 -19.87 14.55 38.91
CA PRO A 349 -20.14 14.31 37.51
C PRO A 349 -19.23 13.15 37.05
N ALA A 350 -19.56 11.92 37.42
CA ALA A 350 -19.06 10.77 36.70
C ALA A 350 -19.63 10.92 35.28
N PRO A 351 -18.78 11.08 34.25
CA PRO A 351 -19.27 11.21 32.89
C PRO A 351 -20.07 9.96 32.56
N VAL A 352 -21.39 10.08 32.37
CA VAL A 352 -22.10 9.06 31.62
C VAL A 352 -21.73 9.31 30.18
N VAL A 353 -20.66 8.63 29.73
CA VAL A 353 -20.24 8.63 28.33
C VAL A 353 -21.41 8.06 27.55
N VAL A 354 -22.00 8.88 26.67
CA VAL A 354 -23.15 8.46 25.85
C VAL A 354 -22.67 7.69 24.59
N ASP A 355 -21.39 7.31 24.57
CA ASP A 355 -20.56 6.57 23.61
C ASP A 355 -19.59 7.44 22.77
N GLU A 356 -18.48 6.85 22.33
CA GLU A 356 -17.53 7.42 21.37
C GLU A 356 -18.26 7.60 20.03
N ALA A 357 -18.42 8.85 19.58
CA ALA A 357 -19.03 9.09 18.29
C ALA A 357 -18.18 8.46 17.18
N VAL A 358 -18.74 7.42 16.56
CA VAL A 358 -18.08 6.67 15.50
C VAL A 358 -18.14 7.49 14.22
N VAL A 359 -17.01 8.06 13.83
CA VAL A 359 -16.89 8.77 12.54
C VAL A 359 -16.30 7.84 11.51
N TRP A 360 -16.84 7.93 10.31
CA TRP A 360 -16.56 7.01 9.22
C TRP A 360 -15.68 7.71 8.19
N ALA A 361 -14.51 7.13 7.90
CA ALA A 361 -13.58 7.72 6.95
C ALA A 361 -14.01 7.47 5.49
N PRO A 362 -14.01 8.50 4.61
CA PRO A 362 -14.28 8.31 3.19
C PRO A 362 -13.15 7.50 2.52
N VAL A 363 -13.50 6.69 1.53
CA VAL A 363 -12.52 5.99 0.68
C VAL A 363 -12.04 6.98 -0.38
N THR A 364 -10.75 7.27 -0.40
CA THR A 364 -10.13 8.31 -1.26
C THR A 364 -9.55 7.76 -2.56
N GLY A 365 -9.30 6.46 -2.62
CA GLY A 365 -8.76 5.78 -3.80
C GLY A 365 -9.12 4.30 -3.79
N LEU A 366 -9.43 3.74 -4.96
CA LEU A 366 -9.88 2.35 -5.09
C LEU A 366 -9.36 1.71 -6.38
N ALA A 367 -8.88 0.47 -6.27
CA ALA A 367 -8.46 -0.35 -7.39
C ALA A 367 -8.97 -1.79 -7.25
N LEU A 368 -9.49 -2.34 -8.33
CA LEU A 368 -10.06 -3.69 -8.38
C LEU A 368 -9.18 -4.63 -9.20
N THR A 369 -9.08 -5.87 -8.76
CA THR A 369 -8.39 -6.97 -9.46
C THR A 369 -9.28 -8.21 -9.46
N PRO A 370 -8.98 -9.29 -10.21
CA PRO A 370 -9.76 -10.52 -10.16
C PRO A 370 -10.01 -11.08 -8.77
N THR A 371 -9.06 -10.90 -7.84
CA THR A 371 -9.09 -11.54 -6.51
C THR A 371 -9.05 -10.58 -5.33
N ALA A 372 -8.76 -9.29 -5.54
CA ALA A 372 -8.57 -8.32 -4.46
C ALA A 372 -9.13 -6.94 -4.77
N LEU A 373 -9.60 -6.27 -3.72
CA LEU A 373 -9.93 -4.86 -3.66
C LEU A 373 -8.82 -4.15 -2.86
N VAL A 374 -8.25 -3.09 -3.43
CA VAL A 374 -7.22 -2.27 -2.78
C VAL A 374 -7.76 -0.86 -2.66
N GLY A 375 -7.59 -0.23 -1.51
CA GLY A 375 -8.05 1.14 -1.33
C GLY A 375 -7.23 1.95 -0.34
N THR A 376 -7.55 3.23 -0.26
CA THR A 376 -7.08 4.16 0.77
C THR A 376 -8.24 4.81 1.49
N ASP A 377 -8.13 4.99 2.80
CA ASP A 377 -9.12 5.66 3.65
C ASP A 377 -8.48 6.36 4.85
N ASP A 378 -9.22 7.24 5.53
CA ASP A 378 -8.71 8.04 6.65
C ASP A 378 -8.99 7.41 8.03
N ARG A 379 -8.72 6.11 8.19
CA ARG A 379 -8.89 5.40 9.48
C ARG A 379 -7.85 5.76 10.56
N GLY A 380 -7.21 6.95 10.47
CA GLY A 380 -6.14 7.42 11.34
C GLY A 380 -5.85 8.92 11.14
N SER A 381 -4.75 9.43 11.73
CA SER A 381 -4.30 10.81 11.50
C SER A 381 -3.83 11.08 10.07
N ASP A 382 -3.40 10.02 9.37
CA ASP A 382 -2.93 9.99 7.99
C ASP A 382 -3.75 8.97 7.16
N SER A 383 -3.79 9.12 5.83
CA SER A 383 -4.49 8.16 4.98
C SER A 383 -3.83 6.77 5.04
N THR A 384 -4.65 5.74 5.23
CA THR A 384 -4.26 4.34 5.38
C THR A 384 -4.58 3.56 4.11
N ALA A 385 -3.58 2.85 3.56
CA ALA A 385 -3.77 1.92 2.45
C ALA A 385 -4.03 0.50 2.94
N TRP A 386 -4.97 -0.17 2.29
CA TRP A 386 -5.46 -1.50 2.69
C TRP A 386 -5.76 -2.37 1.48
N VAL A 387 -5.80 -3.68 1.72
CA VAL A 387 -6.22 -4.67 0.73
C VAL A 387 -7.16 -5.69 1.35
N ARG A 388 -8.11 -6.16 0.55
CA ARG A 388 -9.07 -7.20 0.90
C ARG A 388 -9.21 -8.20 -0.22
N SER A 389 -9.32 -9.48 0.11
CA SER A 389 -9.68 -10.51 -0.87
C SER A 389 -11.17 -10.41 -1.22
N ILE A 390 -11.51 -10.56 -2.50
CA ILE A 390 -12.90 -10.59 -2.94
C ILE A 390 -13.60 -11.81 -2.32
N GLY A 391 -14.76 -11.58 -1.71
CA GLY A 391 -15.54 -12.61 -1.01
C GLY A 391 -15.12 -12.85 0.45
N SER A 392 -14.09 -12.15 0.97
CA SER A 392 -13.78 -12.22 2.40
C SER A 392 -14.85 -11.51 3.23
N ARG A 393 -15.01 -11.93 4.49
CA ARG A 393 -15.82 -11.19 5.47
C ARG A 393 -15.24 -9.80 5.72
N VAL A 394 -16.12 -8.95 6.24
CA VAL A 394 -15.81 -7.63 6.78
C VAL A 394 -14.67 -7.70 7.79
N GLY A 395 -13.84 -6.65 7.86
CA GLY A 395 -12.79 -6.55 8.89
C GLY A 395 -11.57 -7.42 8.59
N SER A 396 -11.62 -8.18 7.49
CA SER A 396 -10.50 -8.99 7.01
C SER A 396 -9.52 -8.17 6.14
N GLU A 397 -9.69 -6.85 6.09
CA GLU A 397 -8.74 -5.94 5.43
C GLU A 397 -7.37 -6.07 6.08
N ARG A 398 -6.34 -6.17 5.26
CA ARG A 398 -4.95 -6.11 5.70
C ARG A 398 -4.40 -4.74 5.39
N ILE A 399 -3.87 -4.07 6.42
CA ILE A 399 -3.20 -2.78 6.26
C ILE A 399 -1.89 -2.98 5.49
N LEU A 400 -1.73 -2.23 4.40
CA LEU A 400 -0.52 -2.17 3.61
C LEU A 400 0.41 -1.06 4.11
N SER A 401 -0.15 0.09 4.47
CA SER A 401 0.57 1.27 4.91
C SER A 401 -0.34 2.22 5.69
N THR A 402 0.19 2.90 6.72
CA THR A 402 -0.55 3.91 7.51
C THR A 402 -0.29 5.35 7.05
N THR A 403 0.64 5.58 6.12
CA THR A 403 1.05 6.91 5.65
C THR A 403 0.90 7.10 4.13
N ALA A 404 -0.22 6.65 3.57
CA ALA A 404 -0.54 6.80 2.16
C ALA A 404 -0.95 8.24 1.80
N ARG A 405 -0.80 8.64 0.53
CA ARG A 405 -1.37 9.89 -0.03
C ARG A 405 -2.56 9.60 -0.95
N GLY A 406 -3.59 8.92 -0.45
CA GLY A 406 -4.83 8.67 -1.20
C GLY A 406 -4.71 7.85 -2.50
N SER A 407 -3.55 7.22 -2.76
CA SER A 407 -3.29 6.51 -4.01
C SER A 407 -2.87 5.06 -3.74
N ALA A 408 -3.78 4.13 -4.03
CA ALA A 408 -3.51 2.70 -4.11
C ALA A 408 -3.87 2.20 -5.51
N LEU A 409 -2.89 1.58 -6.17
CA LEU A 409 -3.01 1.14 -7.56
C LEU A 409 -2.87 -0.38 -7.62
N ALA A 410 -3.52 -1.00 -8.60
CA ALA A 410 -3.50 -2.44 -8.75
C ALA A 410 -3.48 -2.88 -10.22
N SER A 411 -2.84 -4.03 -10.48
CA SER A 411 -2.85 -4.71 -11.78
C SER A 411 -2.61 -6.20 -11.57
N GLY A 412 -3.63 -7.02 -11.80
CA GLY A 412 -3.58 -8.46 -11.50
C GLY A 412 -3.26 -8.72 -10.02
N GLY A 413 -2.29 -9.59 -9.72
CA GLY A 413 -1.85 -9.85 -8.35
C GLY A 413 -0.91 -8.79 -7.74
N ARG A 414 -0.67 -7.65 -8.41
CA ARG A 414 0.32 -6.65 -7.98
C ARG A 414 -0.33 -5.36 -7.52
N TRP A 415 0.21 -4.75 -6.48
CA TRP A 415 -0.29 -3.50 -5.90
C TRP A 415 0.83 -2.51 -5.61
N ALA A 416 0.53 -1.23 -5.74
CA ALA A 416 1.42 -0.14 -5.43
C ALA A 416 0.73 0.82 -4.45
N VAL A 417 1.46 1.24 -3.43
CA VAL A 417 1.02 2.25 -2.47
C VAL A 417 2.01 3.41 -2.48
N VAL A 418 1.48 4.62 -2.64
CA VAL A 418 2.27 5.85 -2.76
C VAL A 418 2.12 6.67 -1.49
N ASN A 419 3.26 7.01 -0.88
CA ASN A 419 3.36 7.72 0.39
C ASN A 419 4.06 9.08 0.24
N GLY A 420 3.97 9.72 -0.93
CA GLY A 420 4.60 11.01 -1.25
C GLY A 420 6.08 10.94 -1.64
N GLU A 421 6.93 10.29 -0.84
CA GLU A 421 8.39 10.17 -1.09
C GLU A 421 8.86 8.74 -1.38
N SER A 422 7.95 7.78 -1.21
CA SER A 422 8.22 6.37 -1.43
C SER A 422 7.06 5.66 -2.09
N LEU A 423 7.43 4.61 -2.84
CA LEU A 423 6.56 3.72 -3.56
C LEU A 423 6.78 2.30 -3.02
N LYS A 424 5.75 1.72 -2.40
CA LYS A 424 5.77 0.34 -1.90
C LYS A 424 5.10 -0.59 -2.89
N LEU A 425 5.81 -1.62 -3.32
CA LEU A 425 5.37 -2.57 -4.34
C LEU A 425 5.08 -3.94 -3.71
N TYR A 426 3.86 -4.43 -3.89
CA TYR A 426 3.37 -5.68 -3.31
C TYR A 426 2.97 -6.69 -4.39
N ASP A 427 3.42 -7.94 -4.27
CA ASP A 427 3.02 -9.05 -5.14
C ASP A 427 2.26 -10.09 -4.31
N ARG A 428 0.97 -10.27 -4.62
CA ARG A 428 0.00 -11.09 -3.88
C ARG A 428 0.09 -10.88 -2.37
N GLY A 429 0.27 -9.61 -2.01
CA GLY A 429 0.33 -9.11 -0.64
C GLY A 429 1.66 -9.17 0.07
N ALA A 430 2.66 -9.84 -0.47
CA ALA A 430 4.02 -9.73 0.03
C ALA A 430 4.64 -8.41 -0.44
N LEU A 431 5.17 -7.61 0.49
CA LEU A 431 5.99 -6.46 0.13
C LEU A 431 7.25 -6.98 -0.58
N THR A 432 7.40 -6.63 -1.85
CA THR A 432 8.54 -7.08 -2.66
C THR A 432 9.65 -6.05 -2.72
N LYS A 433 9.28 -4.76 -2.67
CA LYS A 433 10.23 -3.67 -2.78
C LYS A 433 9.65 -2.37 -2.24
N THR A 434 10.50 -1.57 -1.62
CA THR A 434 10.26 -0.14 -1.37
C THR A 434 11.21 0.64 -2.26
N VAL A 435 10.68 1.60 -3.00
CA VAL A 435 11.47 2.56 -3.77
C VAL A 435 11.36 3.91 -3.07
N THR A 436 12.49 4.53 -2.76
CA THR A 436 12.58 5.79 -2.01
C THR A 436 13.18 6.88 -2.89
N GLY A 437 12.97 8.16 -2.53
CA GLY A 437 13.51 9.29 -3.29
C GLY A 437 12.76 9.53 -4.61
N LEU A 438 11.53 9.02 -4.69
CA LEU A 438 10.61 9.26 -5.80
C LEU A 438 9.64 10.34 -5.39
N ALA A 439 9.75 11.52 -5.98
CA ALA A 439 8.75 12.58 -5.86
C ALA A 439 7.61 12.32 -6.87
N LEU A 440 6.73 11.36 -6.56
CA LEU A 440 5.55 11.11 -7.40
C LEU A 440 4.50 12.17 -7.12
N ALA A 441 4.03 12.80 -8.19
CA ALA A 441 3.15 13.95 -8.12
C ALA A 441 1.67 13.55 -7.95
N ASP A 442 1.22 12.62 -8.80
CA ASP A 442 -0.14 12.11 -8.91
C ASP A 442 -0.17 10.81 -9.74
N PRO A 443 0.19 9.65 -9.16
CA PRO A 443 0.22 8.39 -9.88
C PRO A 443 -1.19 7.86 -10.12
N ARG A 444 -1.61 7.79 -11.39
CA ARG A 444 -3.00 7.53 -11.76
C ARG A 444 -3.31 6.07 -12.10
N ARG A 445 -2.30 5.29 -12.47
CA ARG A 445 -2.53 3.92 -12.94
C ARG A 445 -1.33 3.01 -12.76
N GLN A 446 -1.62 1.74 -12.48
CA GLN A 446 -0.66 0.64 -12.54
C GLN A 446 -1.03 -0.33 -13.65
N SER A 447 -0.02 -0.79 -14.38
CA SER A 447 -0.19 -1.76 -15.45
C SER A 447 0.98 -2.75 -15.51
N GLY A 448 0.67 -4.02 -15.76
CA GLY A 448 1.65 -5.08 -15.94
C GLY A 448 2.62 -5.20 -14.76
N PRO A 449 3.91 -5.45 -15.00
CA PRO A 449 4.88 -5.60 -13.93
C PRO A 449 5.30 -4.25 -13.35
N TYR A 450 4.40 -3.59 -12.61
CA TYR A 450 4.56 -2.27 -11.98
C TYR A 450 5.09 -1.16 -12.91
N LEU A 451 4.49 -1.05 -14.10
CA LEU A 451 4.59 0.20 -14.85
C LEU A 451 3.56 1.14 -14.28
N LEU A 452 4.01 2.30 -13.80
CA LEU A 452 3.17 3.33 -13.23
C LEU A 452 3.17 4.55 -14.12
N ALA A 453 1.99 5.10 -14.38
CA ALA A 453 1.83 6.39 -15.04
C ALA A 453 1.69 7.47 -13.95
N ASP A 454 2.69 8.35 -13.83
CA ASP A 454 2.65 9.53 -12.97
C ASP A 454 2.60 10.82 -13.79
N ILE A 455 1.68 11.72 -13.44
CA ILE A 455 1.50 13.02 -14.11
C ILE A 455 2.23 14.08 -13.27
N ALA A 456 3.24 14.73 -13.83
CA ALA A 456 3.98 15.77 -13.12
C ALA A 456 3.07 16.93 -12.69
N ARG A 457 3.25 17.43 -11.44
CA ARG A 457 2.56 18.63 -10.93
C ARG A 457 2.93 19.86 -11.77
N ARG A 458 1.94 20.71 -12.04
CA ARG A 458 2.13 22.06 -12.61
C ARG A 458 3.27 22.78 -11.89
N THR A 459 4.25 23.28 -12.61
CA THR A 459 4.95 24.49 -12.19
C THR A 459 4.05 25.69 -12.51
N PRO A 460 3.89 26.68 -11.61
CA PRO A 460 2.91 27.76 -11.77
C PRO A 460 3.10 28.72 -12.96
N GLN A 461 4.01 28.48 -13.91
CA GLN A 461 4.51 29.52 -14.82
C GLN A 461 4.61 29.17 -16.32
N THR A 462 3.95 28.12 -16.81
CA THR A 462 3.89 27.87 -18.27
C THR A 462 2.46 27.74 -18.75
N THR A 463 2.07 28.64 -19.66
CA THR A 463 0.75 28.78 -20.31
C THR A 463 0.51 27.74 -21.42
N SER A 464 1.22 26.61 -21.42
CA SER A 464 1.09 25.55 -22.43
C SER A 464 0.33 24.34 -21.86
N PRO A 465 -0.59 23.71 -22.61
CA PRO A 465 -1.29 22.50 -22.16
C PRO A 465 -0.31 21.30 -22.15
N VAL A 466 -0.10 20.66 -21.00
CA VAL A 466 0.97 19.64 -20.81
C VAL A 466 0.45 18.21 -21.07
N PRO A 467 1.29 17.28 -21.56
CA PRO A 467 1.63 16.14 -20.69
C PRO A 467 3.10 15.68 -20.77
N VAL A 468 3.71 15.36 -19.63
CA VAL A 468 4.77 14.35 -19.56
C VAL A 468 4.34 13.36 -18.49
N THR A 469 3.99 12.13 -18.88
CA THR A 469 3.97 11.02 -17.93
C THR A 469 5.37 10.45 -17.81
N SER A 470 5.81 10.24 -16.58
CA SER A 470 6.93 9.35 -16.28
C SER A 470 6.38 7.93 -16.19
N ILE A 471 6.95 7.00 -16.96
CA ILE A 471 6.76 5.58 -16.69
C ILE A 471 7.80 5.19 -15.66
N VAL A 472 7.34 4.94 -14.44
CA VAL A 472 8.18 4.39 -13.38
C VAL A 472 8.20 2.87 -13.53
N ASP A 473 9.39 2.30 -13.68
CA ASP A 473 9.56 0.85 -13.70
C ASP A 473 9.69 0.27 -12.27
N PRO A 474 9.67 -1.07 -12.08
CA PRO A 474 9.87 -1.68 -10.76
C PRO A 474 11.20 -1.33 -10.09
N SER A 475 12.20 -0.89 -10.85
CA SER A 475 13.48 -0.48 -10.30
C SER A 475 13.40 0.88 -9.60
N GLY A 476 12.36 1.67 -9.88
CA GLY A 476 12.26 3.07 -9.51
C GLY A 476 12.78 4.00 -10.60
N LYS A 477 13.20 3.46 -11.74
CA LYS A 477 13.71 4.24 -12.84
C LYS A 477 12.54 4.92 -13.54
N ILE A 478 12.59 6.24 -13.59
CA ILE A 478 11.69 7.06 -14.38
C ILE A 478 12.18 7.02 -15.83
N THR A 479 11.31 6.57 -16.72
CA THR A 479 11.46 6.78 -18.16
C THR A 479 10.50 7.88 -18.56
N GLU A 480 11.04 9.03 -18.96
CA GLU A 480 10.20 10.08 -19.50
C GLU A 480 9.59 9.62 -20.82
N VAL A 481 8.27 9.70 -20.89
CA VAL A 481 7.52 9.45 -22.10
C VAL A 481 6.76 10.74 -22.41
N PRO A 482 7.41 11.70 -23.11
CA PRO A 482 6.79 12.96 -23.45
C PRO A 482 5.44 12.72 -24.10
N THR A 483 4.44 13.53 -23.74
CA THR A 483 3.08 13.51 -24.27
C THR A 483 2.21 12.30 -23.90
N SER A 484 2.72 11.28 -23.21
CA SER A 484 1.87 10.18 -22.74
C SER A 484 0.86 10.70 -21.70
N VAL A 485 -0.34 10.12 -21.68
CA VAL A 485 -1.41 10.44 -20.72
C VAL A 485 -1.93 9.22 -19.97
N ASP A 486 -1.76 8.02 -20.51
CA ASP A 486 -2.20 6.77 -19.87
C ASP A 486 -1.45 5.54 -20.44
N ILE A 487 -1.51 4.41 -19.72
CA ILE A 487 -0.81 3.17 -20.05
C ILE A 487 -1.70 1.92 -19.97
N PHE A 488 -1.49 0.98 -20.89
CA PHE A 488 -2.10 -0.35 -20.84
C PHE A 488 -1.14 -1.43 -21.34
N GLY A 489 -0.75 -2.32 -20.44
CA GLY A 489 0.42 -3.18 -20.60
C GLY A 489 1.66 -2.40 -21.04
N GLY A 490 2.14 -2.74 -22.23
CA GLY A 490 3.23 -2.04 -22.93
C GLY A 490 2.82 -0.88 -23.83
N LEU A 491 1.53 -0.56 -23.91
CA LEU A 491 1.01 0.51 -24.76
C LEU A 491 0.92 1.81 -23.98
N THR A 492 1.29 2.92 -24.63
CA THR A 492 1.04 4.27 -24.15
C THR A 492 0.03 4.97 -25.04
N LEU A 493 -0.81 5.80 -24.43
CA LEU A 493 -1.65 6.75 -25.14
C LEU A 493 -0.94 8.10 -25.11
N ASP A 494 -0.38 8.50 -26.26
CA ASP A 494 0.33 9.76 -26.43
C ASP A 494 -0.64 10.82 -26.98
N TRP A 495 -0.69 11.99 -26.35
CA TRP A 495 -1.30 13.20 -26.91
C TRP A 495 -0.41 13.76 -28.03
N VAL A 496 -1.00 14.28 -29.11
CA VAL A 496 -0.23 14.86 -30.22
C VAL A 496 -0.54 16.35 -30.36
N SER A 497 -1.81 16.67 -30.56
CA SER A 497 -2.35 18.03 -30.75
C SER A 497 -3.87 17.93 -30.81
N ASN A 498 -4.64 18.94 -30.42
CA ASN A 498 -6.07 19.16 -30.73
C ASN A 498 -6.88 17.88 -31.09
N GLY A 499 -7.22 17.05 -30.10
CA GLY A 499 -8.01 15.82 -30.31
C GLY A 499 -7.34 14.66 -31.02
N LYS A 500 -6.08 14.79 -31.40
CA LYS A 500 -5.27 13.73 -31.96
C LYS A 500 -4.48 13.03 -30.87
N TYR A 501 -4.74 11.73 -30.77
CA TYR A 501 -4.00 10.83 -29.89
C TYR A 501 -3.28 9.77 -30.73
N ARG A 502 -2.24 9.17 -30.16
CA ARG A 502 -1.49 8.09 -30.78
C ARG A 502 -1.28 6.98 -29.78
N VAL A 503 -1.65 5.77 -30.15
CA VAL A 503 -1.32 4.58 -29.38
C VAL A 503 0.04 4.08 -29.82
N VAL A 504 0.98 3.95 -28.88
CA VAL A 504 2.36 3.54 -29.13
C VAL A 504 2.69 2.27 -28.33
N ASP A 505 3.16 1.23 -29.01
CA ASP A 505 3.70 0.04 -28.34
C ASP A 505 5.17 0.25 -27.97
N ARG A 506 5.47 0.22 -26.67
CA ARG A 506 6.82 0.42 -26.11
C ARG A 506 7.57 -0.90 -25.88
N THR A 507 7.01 -2.05 -26.25
CA THR A 507 7.55 -3.39 -25.94
C THR A 507 8.30 -4.08 -27.08
N GLY A 508 8.36 -3.53 -28.30
CA GLY A 508 9.07 -4.13 -29.44
C GLY A 508 9.29 -3.21 -30.66
N SER A 509 10.18 -3.62 -31.57
CA SER A 509 10.73 -2.82 -32.69
C SER A 509 9.86 -2.76 -33.96
N GLY A 510 8.57 -3.05 -33.88
CA GLY A 510 7.74 -3.12 -35.08
C GLY A 510 6.30 -3.51 -34.80
N ILE A 511 5.52 -2.57 -34.25
CA ILE A 511 4.06 -2.54 -34.33
C ILE A 511 3.70 -1.10 -34.71
N ALA A 512 2.80 -0.95 -35.69
CA ALA A 512 2.43 0.33 -36.27
C ALA A 512 1.89 1.28 -35.19
N THR A 513 2.50 2.47 -35.07
CA THR A 513 1.88 3.61 -34.39
C THR A 513 0.50 3.83 -35.00
N ARG A 514 -0.54 3.72 -34.18
CA ARG A 514 -1.90 4.00 -34.62
C ARG A 514 -2.28 5.38 -34.13
N SER A 515 -2.35 6.31 -35.06
CA SER A 515 -2.95 7.61 -34.81
C SER A 515 -4.45 7.48 -34.81
N ILE A 516 -5.07 8.05 -33.81
CA ILE A 516 -6.50 8.20 -33.63
C ILE A 516 -6.75 9.70 -33.74
N THR A 517 -7.61 10.08 -34.67
CA THR A 517 -8.07 11.47 -34.75
C THR A 517 -9.47 11.48 -34.18
N LEU A 518 -9.65 12.10 -33.02
CA LEU A 518 -10.97 12.37 -32.48
C LEU A 518 -11.47 13.68 -33.10
N PRO A 519 -12.78 13.88 -33.24
CA PRO A 519 -13.37 15.04 -33.89
C PRO A 519 -13.44 16.22 -32.90
N LEU A 520 -12.31 16.55 -32.28
CA LEU A 520 -12.21 17.76 -31.45
C LEU A 520 -11.86 18.93 -32.38
N SER A 521 -12.46 20.11 -32.16
CA SER A 521 -12.19 21.27 -33.01
C SER A 521 -10.78 21.82 -32.74
N ASP A 522 -10.18 22.46 -33.76
CA ASP A 522 -8.89 23.13 -33.64
C ASP A 522 -8.97 24.51 -32.93
N THR A 523 -10.18 24.97 -32.58
CA THR A 523 -10.45 26.35 -32.13
C THR A 523 -10.87 26.51 -30.68
N ASP A 524 -11.31 25.46 -29.99
CA ASP A 524 -11.73 25.60 -28.59
C ASP A 524 -10.47 25.74 -27.69
N GLU A 525 -10.49 26.60 -26.67
CA GLU A 525 -9.33 26.87 -25.82
C GLU A 525 -9.40 25.97 -24.58
N TRP A 526 -9.10 24.69 -24.79
CA TRP A 526 -9.45 23.59 -23.86
C TRP A 526 -8.66 23.56 -22.54
N TRP A 527 -9.35 23.08 -21.50
CA TRP A 527 -8.73 22.22 -20.50
C TRP A 527 -9.05 20.75 -20.83
N TYR A 528 -8.02 19.91 -20.97
CA TYR A 528 -8.20 18.49 -21.28
C TYR A 528 -8.68 17.73 -20.02
N GLY A 529 -9.80 17.01 -20.14
CA GLY A 529 -10.32 16.08 -19.13
C GLY A 529 -9.55 14.74 -19.08
N LYS A 530 -10.16 13.69 -18.52
CA LYS A 530 -9.53 12.35 -18.43
C LYS A 530 -9.40 11.69 -19.81
N ALA A 531 -8.27 11.03 -20.09
CA ALA A 531 -8.06 10.21 -21.28
C ALA A 531 -7.53 8.82 -20.87
N LEU A 532 -8.21 7.75 -21.30
CA LEU A 532 -7.94 6.39 -20.86
C LEU A 532 -7.77 5.41 -22.04
N ILE A 533 -6.90 4.42 -21.86
CA ILE A 533 -6.73 3.28 -22.78
C ILE A 533 -6.96 1.94 -22.07
N TRP A 534 -7.80 1.07 -22.63
CA TRP A 534 -7.96 -0.31 -22.14
C TRP A 534 -8.24 -1.25 -23.31
N GLY A 535 -7.39 -2.26 -23.48
CA GLY A 535 -7.58 -3.25 -24.54
C GLY A 535 -7.60 -2.60 -25.94
N ASP A 536 -8.74 -2.68 -26.61
CA ASP A 536 -8.96 -2.12 -27.96
C ASP A 536 -9.63 -0.74 -27.94
N TRP A 537 -9.93 -0.20 -26.76
CA TRP A 537 -10.67 1.04 -26.59
C TRP A 537 -9.78 2.17 -26.08
N VAL A 538 -10.02 3.35 -26.61
CA VAL A 538 -9.59 4.63 -26.07
C VAL A 538 -10.85 5.44 -25.79
N ALA A 539 -10.91 6.10 -24.63
CA ALA A 539 -11.97 7.02 -24.27
C ALA A 539 -11.35 8.34 -23.77
N VAL A 540 -11.91 9.45 -24.20
CA VAL A 540 -11.43 10.80 -23.88
C VAL A 540 -12.60 11.68 -23.50
N GLU A 541 -12.45 12.40 -22.41
CA GLU A 541 -13.37 13.45 -21.98
C GLU A 541 -13.05 14.77 -22.69
N LYS A 542 -14.08 15.35 -23.27
CA LYS A 542 -14.12 16.62 -23.98
C LYS A 542 -14.88 17.61 -23.08
N ASN A 543 -14.23 18.71 -22.72
CA ASN A 543 -14.82 19.79 -21.94
C ASN A 543 -14.98 21.03 -22.83
N PRO A 544 -16.16 21.27 -23.43
CA PRO A 544 -16.36 22.41 -24.30
C PRO A 544 -16.53 23.71 -23.51
N ASP A 545 -16.05 24.83 -24.05
CA ASP A 545 -16.21 26.18 -23.44
C ASP A 545 -17.69 26.58 -23.26
N SER A 546 -18.58 26.00 -24.08
CA SER A 546 -20.03 26.11 -23.92
C SER A 546 -20.72 24.77 -24.21
N GLY A 547 -21.64 24.39 -23.32
CA GLY A 547 -22.38 23.12 -23.40
C GLY A 547 -21.88 22.06 -22.42
N PRO A 548 -22.54 20.88 -22.37
CA PRO A 548 -22.21 19.86 -21.41
C PRO A 548 -20.98 19.05 -21.85
N ASN A 549 -20.27 18.47 -20.87
CA ASN A 549 -19.11 17.62 -21.11
C ASN A 549 -19.48 16.40 -21.95
N GLN A 550 -18.53 15.92 -22.75
CA GLN A 550 -18.75 14.78 -23.63
C GLN A 550 -17.65 13.74 -23.46
N VAL A 551 -18.00 12.47 -23.45
CA VAL A 551 -17.06 11.36 -23.54
C VAL A 551 -17.08 10.82 -24.96
N ILE A 552 -15.92 10.78 -25.59
CA ILE A 552 -15.71 10.21 -26.92
C ILE A 552 -14.92 8.93 -26.80
N ALA A 553 -15.46 7.83 -27.30
CA ALA A 553 -14.82 6.53 -27.28
C ALA A 553 -14.63 5.97 -28.69
N VAL A 554 -13.55 5.21 -28.88
CA VAL A 554 -13.19 4.63 -30.17
C VAL A 554 -12.52 3.27 -30.01
N ASN A 555 -12.91 2.33 -30.88
CA ASN A 555 -12.19 1.08 -31.02
C ASN A 555 -11.06 1.27 -32.03
N TYR A 556 -9.89 1.69 -31.55
CA TYR A 556 -8.77 2.12 -32.41
C TYR A 556 -8.14 0.99 -33.24
N ARG A 557 -8.53 -0.27 -33.01
CA ARG A 557 -7.99 -1.42 -33.73
C ARG A 557 -8.89 -1.91 -34.84
N THR A 558 -10.16 -2.13 -34.52
CA THR A 558 -11.11 -2.74 -35.45
C THR A 558 -11.92 -1.72 -36.22
N ASN A 559 -12.16 -0.53 -35.65
CA ASN A 559 -12.95 0.50 -36.30
C ASN A 559 -12.52 1.92 -35.90
N PRO A 560 -11.29 2.35 -36.24
CA PRO A 560 -10.72 3.61 -35.78
C PRO A 560 -11.42 4.86 -36.34
N SER A 561 -12.26 4.72 -37.38
CA SER A 561 -13.05 5.80 -37.96
C SER A 561 -14.41 5.99 -37.29
N LYS A 562 -14.93 4.97 -36.60
CA LYS A 562 -16.21 5.07 -35.90
C LYS A 562 -16.00 5.60 -34.49
N LEU A 563 -16.52 6.80 -34.27
CA LEU A 563 -16.46 7.52 -33.02
C LEU A 563 -17.81 7.40 -32.33
N TYR A 564 -17.78 7.06 -31.06
CA TYR A 564 -18.95 7.01 -30.22
C TYR A 564 -18.90 8.21 -29.27
N THR A 565 -20.02 8.89 -29.04
CA THR A 565 -20.06 10.10 -28.20
C THR A 565 -21.26 10.06 -27.26
N ARG A 566 -21.04 10.44 -25.99
CA ARG A 566 -22.08 10.58 -24.96
C ARG A 566 -21.81 11.81 -24.11
N THR A 567 -22.87 12.40 -23.57
CA THR A 567 -22.77 13.50 -22.61
C THR A 567 -22.39 12.97 -21.23
N GLY A 568 -21.50 13.67 -20.52
CA GLY A 568 -21.07 13.39 -19.16
C GLY A 568 -19.54 13.42 -18.97
N HIS A 569 -19.10 12.95 -17.81
CA HIS A 569 -17.70 12.87 -17.39
C HIS A 569 -17.18 11.43 -17.45
N LEU A 570 -15.93 11.24 -17.89
CA LEU A 570 -15.34 9.90 -17.98
C LEU A 570 -14.80 9.48 -16.62
N GLU A 571 -15.40 8.47 -15.99
CA GLU A 571 -14.93 8.00 -14.68
C GLU A 571 -13.94 6.85 -14.78
N ALA A 572 -14.24 5.86 -15.62
CA ALA A 572 -13.41 4.67 -15.77
C ALA A 572 -13.57 4.00 -17.13
N LEU A 573 -12.59 3.20 -17.52
CA LEU A 573 -12.59 2.44 -18.76
C LEU A 573 -12.13 1.00 -18.53
N SER A 574 -12.90 0.03 -19.03
CA SER A 574 -12.52 -1.39 -19.05
C SER A 574 -12.83 -2.02 -20.41
N GLU A 575 -12.59 -3.33 -20.51
CA GLU A 575 -12.97 -4.15 -21.67
C GLU A 575 -14.50 -4.28 -21.84
N ALA A 576 -15.27 -4.00 -20.79
CA ALA A 576 -16.72 -4.14 -20.77
C ALA A 576 -17.45 -2.85 -21.16
N GLY A 577 -16.78 -1.70 -21.08
CA GLY A 577 -17.35 -0.40 -21.40
C GLY A 577 -16.63 0.77 -20.72
N ALA A 578 -17.20 1.96 -20.88
CA ALA A 578 -16.81 3.16 -20.15
C ALA A 578 -17.87 3.50 -19.10
N VAL A 579 -17.45 4.05 -17.96
CA VAL A 579 -18.38 4.60 -16.96
C VAL A 579 -18.44 6.10 -17.16
N ILE A 580 -19.67 6.62 -17.23
CA ILE A 580 -19.94 8.03 -17.47
C ILE A 580 -20.85 8.57 -16.36
N TRP A 581 -20.43 9.67 -15.74
CA TRP A 581 -21.26 10.44 -14.83
C TRP A 581 -22.00 11.54 -15.61
N ASP A 582 -23.33 11.53 -15.57
CA ASP A 582 -24.18 12.42 -16.40
C ASP A 582 -24.59 13.74 -15.72
N GLY A 583 -24.15 13.97 -14.48
CA GLY A 583 -24.61 15.09 -13.64
C GLY A 583 -25.50 14.64 -12.47
N GLU A 584 -26.12 13.47 -12.59
CA GLU A 584 -27.05 12.93 -11.60
C GLU A 584 -26.59 11.56 -11.06
N LYS A 585 -26.04 10.70 -11.92
CA LYS A 585 -25.65 9.33 -11.57
C LYS A 585 -24.59 8.77 -12.50
N ASP A 586 -23.97 7.68 -12.05
CA ASP A 586 -23.10 6.89 -12.91
C ASP A 586 -23.89 5.93 -13.80
N THR A 587 -23.52 5.92 -15.08
CA THR A 587 -24.05 4.99 -16.08
C THR A 587 -22.92 4.20 -16.73
N LEU A 588 -23.18 2.92 -16.99
CA LEU A 588 -22.25 2.11 -17.75
C LEU A 588 -22.61 2.19 -19.22
N TRP A 589 -21.66 2.64 -20.03
CA TRP A 589 -21.75 2.62 -21.47
C TRP A 589 -21.10 1.38 -22.06
N ASN A 590 -21.93 0.46 -22.57
CA ASN A 590 -21.47 -0.69 -23.32
C ASN A 590 -21.00 -0.25 -24.71
N LEU A 591 -19.68 -0.09 -24.85
CA LEU A 591 -19.04 0.41 -26.06
C LEU A 591 -19.21 -0.50 -27.29
N ALA A 592 -19.39 -1.81 -27.10
CA ALA A 592 -19.54 -2.73 -28.22
C ALA A 592 -20.94 -2.69 -28.83
N GLN A 593 -21.97 -2.47 -28.01
CA GLN A 593 -23.36 -2.37 -28.44
C GLN A 593 -23.85 -0.92 -28.58
N ASP A 594 -23.04 0.05 -28.15
CA ASP A 594 -23.39 1.46 -28.02
C ASP A 594 -24.71 1.70 -27.27
N SER A 595 -24.83 1.04 -26.11
CA SER A 595 -26.02 1.10 -25.26
C SER A 595 -25.66 1.50 -23.83
N LEU A 596 -26.54 2.26 -23.18
CA LEU A 596 -26.41 2.56 -21.75
C LEU A 596 -27.04 1.45 -20.92
N ILE A 597 -26.37 1.10 -19.83
CA ILE A 597 -26.85 0.20 -18.80
C ILE A 597 -26.92 1.02 -17.52
N SER A 598 -28.15 1.24 -17.05
CA SER A 598 -28.37 1.89 -15.76
C SER A 598 -27.84 1.02 -14.64
N LEU A 599 -27.06 1.63 -13.76
CA LEU A 599 -26.64 1.01 -12.52
C LEU A 599 -27.75 1.22 -11.47
N PRO A 600 -28.04 0.23 -10.62
CA PRO A 600 -29.25 0.19 -9.81
C PRO A 600 -29.19 1.03 -8.51
N SER A 601 -28.18 1.88 -8.28
CA SER A 601 -28.06 2.60 -7.01
C SER A 601 -27.61 4.06 -7.14
N THR A 602 -27.82 4.81 -6.06
CA THR A 602 -27.34 6.18 -5.79
C THR A 602 -25.85 6.25 -5.45
N GLY A 603 -25.12 5.15 -5.56
CA GLY A 603 -23.68 5.07 -5.25
C GLY A 603 -22.80 5.43 -6.44
N THR A 604 -21.63 5.99 -6.18
CA THR A 604 -20.64 6.34 -7.21
C THR A 604 -19.76 5.14 -7.54
N ILE A 605 -19.26 5.02 -8.77
CA ILE A 605 -18.30 3.98 -9.13
C ILE A 605 -16.91 4.35 -8.62
N GLY A 606 -16.36 3.51 -7.75
CA GLY A 606 -14.99 3.67 -7.25
C GLY A 606 -13.93 2.97 -8.09
N ALA A 607 -14.25 1.85 -8.75
CA ALA A 607 -13.31 1.10 -9.56
C ALA A 607 -14.00 0.15 -10.55
N ILE A 608 -13.30 -0.22 -11.63
CA ILE A 608 -13.75 -1.21 -12.62
C ILE A 608 -12.61 -2.18 -12.99
N ASP A 609 -12.95 -3.47 -13.16
CA ASP A 609 -12.04 -4.49 -13.69
C ASP A 609 -12.83 -5.56 -14.46
N GLY A 610 -12.52 -5.71 -15.74
CA GLY A 610 -13.31 -6.56 -16.63
C GLY A 610 -14.77 -6.13 -16.66
N GLN A 611 -15.66 -7.08 -16.38
CA GLN A 611 -17.12 -6.88 -16.27
C GLN A 611 -17.58 -6.57 -14.84
N ARG A 612 -16.69 -6.15 -13.95
CA ARG A 612 -17.04 -5.91 -12.55
C ARG A 612 -16.79 -4.45 -12.20
N VAL A 613 -17.75 -3.86 -11.50
CA VAL A 613 -17.66 -2.51 -10.95
C VAL A 613 -17.74 -2.58 -9.43
N VAL A 614 -17.10 -1.62 -8.78
CA VAL A 614 -17.30 -1.36 -7.36
C VAL A 614 -18.12 -0.10 -7.21
N LEU A 615 -19.29 -0.24 -6.60
CA LEU A 615 -20.17 0.87 -6.23
C LEU A 615 -19.84 1.28 -4.80
N VAL A 616 -19.60 2.56 -4.60
CA VAL A 616 -19.34 3.22 -3.33
C VAL A 616 -20.61 3.94 -2.90
N GLU A 617 -21.21 3.48 -1.81
CA GLU A 617 -22.33 4.14 -1.12
C GLU A 617 -21.83 4.55 0.27
N ASP A 618 -22.56 5.45 0.95
CA ASP A 618 -22.17 6.06 2.24
C ASP A 618 -21.54 5.10 3.28
N THR A 619 -21.96 3.83 3.27
CA THR A 619 -21.53 2.78 4.21
C THR A 619 -21.16 1.45 3.51
N LYS A 620 -21.19 1.35 2.18
CA LYS A 620 -21.23 0.05 1.48
C LYS A 620 -20.38 0.08 0.21
N LEU A 621 -19.54 -0.95 -0.01
CA LEU A 621 -18.83 -1.15 -1.27
C LEU A 621 -19.37 -2.39 -2.00
N THR A 622 -20.26 -2.20 -2.95
CA THR A 622 -20.86 -3.33 -3.66
C THR A 622 -20.02 -3.71 -4.87
N ILE A 623 -19.44 -4.91 -4.89
CA ILE A 623 -18.81 -5.46 -6.11
C ILE A 623 -19.90 -6.12 -6.94
N ARG A 624 -20.17 -5.55 -8.11
CA ARG A 624 -21.21 -6.05 -9.01
C ARG A 624 -20.61 -6.55 -10.30
N LYS A 625 -20.96 -7.77 -10.67
CA LYS A 625 -20.73 -8.30 -12.01
C LYS A 625 -21.83 -7.80 -12.93
N LEU A 626 -21.45 -7.27 -14.07
CA LEU A 626 -22.32 -6.70 -15.06
C LEU A 626 -22.66 -7.80 -16.09
N GLY A 627 -23.94 -8.14 -16.22
CA GLY A 627 -24.41 -9.20 -17.12
C GLY A 627 -24.42 -8.77 -18.59
N ASN A 628 -24.29 -9.74 -19.51
CA ASN A 628 -24.42 -9.57 -20.97
C ASN A 628 -23.45 -8.58 -21.64
N LEU A 629 -22.32 -8.28 -21.01
CA LEU A 629 -21.26 -7.50 -21.63
C LEU A 629 -20.35 -8.37 -22.49
N PRO A 630 -19.69 -7.79 -23.52
CA PRO A 630 -18.64 -8.49 -24.25
C PRO A 630 -17.49 -8.88 -23.32
N THR A 631 -16.83 -10.00 -23.62
CA THR A 631 -15.54 -10.36 -23.04
C THR A 631 -14.50 -10.45 -24.15
N SER A 632 -13.27 -10.00 -23.87
CA SER A 632 -12.14 -10.22 -24.77
C SER A 632 -11.19 -11.27 -24.23
N ALA A 633 -10.43 -11.91 -25.13
CA ALA A 633 -9.35 -12.80 -24.78
C ALA A 633 -8.34 -12.15 -23.80
N PRO A 634 -7.70 -12.94 -22.89
CA PRO A 634 -6.73 -12.43 -21.93
C PRO A 634 -5.54 -11.80 -22.65
N ARG A 635 -5.17 -10.59 -22.24
CA ARG A 635 -4.08 -9.82 -22.84
C ARG A 635 -2.85 -9.85 -21.96
N LEU A 636 -1.67 -10.05 -22.56
CA LEU A 636 -0.39 -9.88 -21.88
C LEU A 636 -0.18 -8.41 -21.51
N LEU A 637 -0.18 -8.09 -20.23
CA LEU A 637 0.18 -6.77 -19.72
C LEU A 637 1.71 -6.60 -19.66
N GLY A 638 2.44 -7.67 -19.38
CA GLY A 638 3.90 -7.65 -19.51
C GLY A 638 4.57 -8.93 -19.02
N ILE A 639 5.87 -9.05 -19.32
CA ILE A 639 6.74 -10.13 -18.87
C ILE A 639 8.04 -9.56 -18.30
N THR A 640 8.39 -9.93 -17.06
CA THR A 640 9.72 -9.62 -16.50
C THR A 640 10.65 -10.79 -16.78
N ALA A 641 11.40 -10.71 -17.89
CA ALA A 641 12.34 -11.74 -18.32
C ALA A 641 13.67 -11.13 -18.77
N PRO A 642 14.83 -11.73 -18.42
CA PRO A 642 16.11 -11.35 -18.99
C PRO A 642 16.13 -11.48 -20.52
N ARG A 643 16.60 -10.44 -21.23
CA ARG A 643 16.83 -10.48 -22.69
C ARG A 643 18.05 -11.31 -23.10
N LYS A 644 19.01 -11.50 -22.18
CA LYS A 644 20.17 -12.39 -22.34
C LYS A 644 20.12 -13.47 -21.28
N TRP A 645 20.36 -14.70 -21.67
CA TRP A 645 20.36 -15.82 -20.74
C TRP A 645 21.57 -15.76 -19.79
N ALA A 646 21.29 -15.93 -18.49
CA ALA A 646 22.26 -16.24 -17.44
C ALA A 646 21.83 -17.56 -16.76
N ARG A 647 22.71 -18.19 -15.96
CA ARG A 647 22.47 -19.50 -15.31
C ARG A 647 21.21 -19.46 -14.42
N GLY A 648 20.05 -19.73 -15.02
CA GLY A 648 18.74 -19.60 -14.40
C GLY A 648 17.97 -18.40 -14.96
N TRP A 649 16.87 -18.69 -15.65
CA TRP A 649 15.92 -17.71 -16.16
C TRP A 649 14.58 -17.97 -15.49
N LYS A 650 13.94 -16.95 -14.93
CA LYS A 650 12.58 -17.00 -14.39
C LYS A 650 11.80 -15.83 -14.99
N ALA A 651 10.65 -16.12 -15.57
CA ALA A 651 9.70 -15.10 -16.01
C ALA A 651 8.54 -14.97 -15.03
N ASN A 652 8.12 -13.73 -14.83
CA ASN A 652 6.80 -13.41 -14.29
C ASN A 652 5.98 -12.79 -15.41
N ILE A 653 4.73 -13.21 -15.52
CA ILE A 653 3.83 -12.86 -16.61
C ILE A 653 2.56 -12.30 -15.96
N ASP A 654 2.12 -11.13 -16.39
CA ASP A 654 0.88 -10.51 -15.93
C ASP A 654 -0.10 -10.38 -17.10
N LEU A 655 -1.34 -10.81 -16.87
CA LEU A 655 -2.44 -10.83 -17.81
C LEU A 655 -3.62 -10.02 -17.27
N THR A 656 -4.53 -9.60 -18.14
CA THR A 656 -5.71 -8.82 -17.75
C THR A 656 -6.75 -9.57 -16.93
N LYS A 657 -6.73 -10.91 -16.92
CA LYS A 657 -7.82 -11.72 -16.34
C LYS A 657 -7.38 -13.14 -15.98
N PRO A 658 -8.20 -13.90 -15.23
CA PRO A 658 -7.90 -15.28 -14.86
C PRO A 658 -7.69 -16.19 -16.08
N VAL A 659 -6.73 -17.10 -15.97
CA VAL A 659 -6.40 -18.06 -17.02
C VAL A 659 -6.25 -19.49 -16.50
N LYS A 660 -6.53 -20.46 -17.36
CA LYS A 660 -6.35 -21.89 -17.11
C LYS A 660 -4.86 -22.27 -17.11
N ALA A 661 -4.56 -23.48 -16.65
CA ALA A 661 -3.24 -24.04 -16.80
C ALA A 661 -2.86 -24.14 -18.29
N GLY A 662 -1.57 -24.05 -18.59
CA GLY A 662 -1.10 -23.98 -19.96
C GLY A 662 0.39 -24.30 -20.08
N HIS A 663 1.02 -23.78 -21.14
CA HIS A 663 2.45 -23.94 -21.35
C HIS A 663 3.13 -22.65 -21.78
N LEU A 664 4.36 -22.45 -21.30
CA LEU A 664 5.32 -21.54 -21.90
C LEU A 664 6.18 -22.34 -22.89
N GLU A 665 5.95 -22.10 -24.17
CA GLU A 665 6.72 -22.65 -25.27
C GLU A 665 7.91 -21.75 -25.60
N ILE A 666 9.06 -22.37 -25.77
CA ILE A 666 10.31 -21.74 -26.17
C ILE A 666 10.62 -22.22 -27.56
N ARG A 667 10.64 -21.31 -28.51
CA ARG A 667 10.84 -21.60 -29.93
C ARG A 667 12.12 -20.93 -30.41
N ASN A 668 12.90 -21.60 -31.24
CA ASN A 668 14.13 -21.04 -31.81
C ASN A 668 13.83 -19.95 -32.87
N ALA A 669 14.86 -19.36 -33.50
CA ALA A 669 14.66 -18.31 -34.49
C ALA A 669 13.87 -18.79 -35.73
N ALA A 670 13.94 -20.09 -36.04
CA ALA A 670 13.15 -20.73 -37.11
C ALA A 670 11.71 -21.09 -36.67
N GLY A 671 11.29 -20.72 -35.46
CA GLY A 671 9.94 -21.00 -34.94
C GLY A 671 9.71 -22.44 -34.44
N LYS A 672 10.74 -23.29 -34.45
CA LYS A 672 10.67 -24.69 -33.98
C LYS A 672 10.63 -24.73 -32.44
N LEU A 673 9.72 -25.54 -31.90
CA LEU A 673 9.63 -25.79 -30.46
C LEU A 673 10.90 -26.48 -29.93
N VAL A 674 11.52 -25.87 -28.93
CA VAL A 674 12.76 -26.33 -28.28
C VAL A 674 12.47 -26.89 -26.89
N ARG A 675 11.54 -26.24 -26.18
CA ARG A 675 11.10 -26.62 -24.84
C ARG A 675 9.66 -26.16 -24.63
N SER A 676 8.86 -27.01 -23.99
CA SER A 676 7.56 -26.61 -23.42
C SER A 676 7.65 -26.75 -21.90
N ILE A 677 7.19 -25.73 -21.18
CA ILE A 677 7.23 -25.66 -19.71
C ILE A 677 5.80 -25.50 -19.23
N ALA A 678 5.31 -26.41 -18.40
CA ALA A 678 3.99 -26.27 -17.81
C ALA A 678 3.90 -24.99 -16.98
N VAL A 679 2.80 -24.25 -17.13
CA VAL A 679 2.46 -23.11 -16.30
C VAL A 679 1.15 -23.38 -15.57
N PRO A 680 1.06 -23.04 -14.28
CA PRO A 680 -0.17 -23.26 -13.52
C PRO A 680 -1.29 -22.32 -13.98
N ALA A 681 -2.53 -22.70 -13.65
CA ALA A 681 -3.64 -21.77 -13.73
C ALA A 681 -3.40 -20.56 -12.81
N SER A 682 -3.98 -19.42 -13.14
CA SER A 682 -3.87 -18.19 -12.36
C SER A 682 -5.24 -17.56 -12.20
N ALA A 683 -5.64 -17.34 -10.94
CA ALA A 683 -6.91 -16.73 -10.57
C ALA A 683 -6.87 -15.19 -10.62
N ASP A 684 -5.69 -14.59 -10.58
CA ASP A 684 -5.44 -13.14 -10.56
C ASP A 684 -4.85 -12.62 -11.88
N GLY A 685 -4.70 -13.49 -12.88
CA GLY A 685 -4.00 -13.20 -14.14
C GLY A 685 -2.48 -13.09 -14.00
N SER A 686 -1.91 -13.33 -12.82
CA SER A 686 -0.49 -13.29 -12.53
C SER A 686 0.14 -14.69 -12.45
N ILE A 687 1.10 -14.98 -13.34
CA ILE A 687 1.91 -16.21 -13.35
C ILE A 687 3.33 -15.87 -12.88
N ARG A 688 3.90 -16.69 -11.98
CA ARG A 688 5.19 -16.41 -11.33
C ARG A 688 6.22 -17.51 -11.55
N ALA A 689 7.48 -17.09 -11.58
CA ALA A 689 8.65 -17.95 -11.53
C ALA A 689 8.70 -19.07 -12.58
N VAL A 690 8.16 -18.82 -13.79
CA VAL A 690 8.22 -19.80 -14.89
C VAL A 690 9.67 -19.90 -15.35
N GLY A 691 10.30 -21.04 -15.05
CA GLY A 691 11.74 -21.19 -15.15
C GLY A 691 12.21 -21.98 -16.37
N TRP A 692 13.21 -21.46 -17.08
CA TRP A 692 13.96 -22.22 -18.09
C TRP A 692 15.43 -22.32 -17.72
N ASN A 693 15.95 -23.55 -17.71
CA ASN A 693 17.34 -23.85 -17.39
C ASN A 693 18.28 -23.79 -18.63
N GLY A 694 17.77 -23.35 -19.78
CA GLY A 694 18.53 -23.32 -21.03
C GLY A 694 18.71 -24.68 -21.69
N LYS A 695 17.92 -25.69 -21.31
CA LYS A 695 17.95 -27.04 -21.90
C LYS A 695 16.74 -27.30 -22.80
N THR A 696 16.97 -28.08 -23.84
CA THR A 696 15.92 -28.63 -24.71
C THR A 696 15.02 -29.62 -23.96
N SER A 697 13.93 -30.06 -24.57
CA SER A 697 13.10 -31.14 -24.03
C SER A 697 13.87 -32.44 -23.80
N ALA A 698 14.88 -32.74 -24.63
CA ALA A 698 15.76 -33.90 -24.47
C ALA A 698 16.83 -33.75 -23.38
N GLY A 699 16.87 -32.63 -22.65
CA GLY A 699 17.83 -32.37 -21.57
C GLY A 699 19.22 -31.93 -22.02
N ALA A 700 19.48 -31.88 -23.33
CA ALA A 700 20.67 -31.26 -23.91
C ALA A 700 20.63 -29.74 -23.77
N GLN A 701 21.80 -29.10 -23.72
CA GLN A 701 21.90 -27.64 -23.71
C GLN A 701 21.35 -27.06 -25.01
N ALA A 702 20.54 -26.00 -24.91
CA ALA A 702 20.01 -25.32 -26.08
C ALA A 702 21.15 -24.63 -26.86
N PRO A 703 21.20 -24.75 -28.20
CA PRO A 703 22.20 -24.06 -29.03
C PRO A 703 22.19 -22.54 -28.86
N ALA A 704 23.27 -21.89 -29.28
CA ALA A 704 23.29 -20.44 -29.34
C ALA A 704 22.29 -19.95 -30.39
N ASP A 705 21.28 -19.20 -29.97
CA ASP A 705 20.21 -18.68 -30.83
C ASP A 705 19.41 -17.61 -30.09
N ILE A 706 18.51 -16.94 -30.82
CA ILE A 706 17.45 -16.11 -30.28
C ILE A 706 16.19 -16.97 -30.12
N TYR A 707 15.72 -17.10 -28.89
CA TYR A 707 14.55 -17.90 -28.57
C TYR A 707 13.35 -17.01 -28.28
N SER A 708 12.24 -17.25 -28.97
CA SER A 708 10.96 -16.59 -28.76
C SER A 708 10.13 -17.33 -27.71
N LEU A 709 9.41 -16.57 -26.88
CA LEU A 709 8.58 -17.08 -25.78
C LEU A 709 7.11 -17.00 -26.19
N TRP A 710 6.35 -18.08 -25.98
CA TRP A 710 4.94 -18.17 -26.37
C TRP A 710 4.14 -18.78 -25.24
N LEU A 711 3.16 -18.05 -24.70
CA LEU A 711 2.26 -18.58 -23.69
C LEU A 711 1.02 -19.17 -24.35
N THR A 712 0.86 -20.48 -24.25
CA THR A 712 -0.36 -21.18 -24.64
C THR A 712 -1.21 -21.39 -23.38
N SER A 713 -2.09 -20.44 -23.10
CA SER A 713 -3.14 -20.55 -22.10
C SER A 713 -4.44 -19.93 -22.64
N ALA A 714 -5.55 -20.15 -21.95
CA ALA A 714 -6.85 -19.63 -22.30
C ALA A 714 -7.56 -19.06 -21.07
N ALA A 715 -8.48 -18.15 -21.31
CA ALA A 715 -9.29 -17.52 -20.28
C ALA A 715 -10.09 -18.57 -19.49
N THR A 716 -10.25 -18.35 -18.18
CA THR A 716 -11.12 -19.20 -17.35
C THR A 716 -12.59 -19.04 -17.76
N ASP A 717 -12.99 -17.83 -18.16
CA ASP A 717 -14.34 -17.46 -18.62
C ASP A 717 -14.68 -17.95 -20.04
N GLY A 718 -13.73 -18.58 -20.75
CA GLY A 718 -13.94 -19.07 -22.12
C GLY A 718 -13.77 -18.03 -23.23
N SER A 719 -13.43 -16.77 -22.91
CA SER A 719 -13.28 -15.65 -23.87
C SER A 719 -12.13 -15.76 -24.89
N GLY A 720 -11.36 -16.85 -24.87
CA GLY A 720 -10.36 -17.18 -25.89
C GLY A 720 -8.95 -17.45 -25.34
N LYS A 721 -8.00 -17.56 -26.27
CA LYS A 721 -6.57 -17.83 -25.97
C LYS A 721 -5.83 -16.53 -25.66
N VAL A 722 -4.77 -16.60 -24.86
CA VAL A 722 -3.91 -15.45 -24.56
C VAL A 722 -3.40 -14.79 -25.85
N VAL A 723 -3.51 -13.47 -25.90
CA VAL A 723 -2.98 -12.62 -26.97
C VAL A 723 -1.99 -11.60 -26.40
N ARG A 724 -1.20 -10.99 -27.29
CA ARG A 724 -0.33 -9.86 -26.92
C ARG A 724 -1.17 -8.65 -26.50
N VAL A 725 -0.51 -7.67 -25.87
CA VAL A 725 -1.17 -6.42 -25.45
C VAL A 725 -1.89 -5.73 -26.63
N ASP A 726 -1.26 -5.77 -27.81
CA ASP A 726 -1.74 -5.25 -29.09
C ASP A 726 -2.82 -6.13 -29.77
N GLY A 727 -3.24 -7.23 -29.12
CA GLY A 727 -4.27 -8.15 -29.63
C GLY A 727 -3.78 -9.12 -30.69
N SER A 728 -2.53 -8.99 -31.14
CA SER A 728 -1.95 -9.91 -32.11
C SER A 728 -1.63 -11.26 -31.46
N LYS A 729 -1.62 -12.30 -32.31
CA LYS A 729 -0.99 -13.58 -31.97
C LYS A 729 0.50 -13.43 -32.17
N GLY A 730 1.31 -13.85 -31.20
CA GLY A 730 2.75 -13.73 -31.36
C GLY A 730 3.53 -14.06 -30.11
N SER A 731 4.85 -14.02 -30.25
CA SER A 731 5.75 -14.17 -29.13
C SER A 731 5.57 -13.04 -28.10
N LEU A 732 5.69 -13.39 -26.82
CA LEU A 732 5.68 -12.48 -25.67
C LEU A 732 7.02 -11.76 -25.47
N GLY A 733 8.05 -12.13 -26.22
CA GLY A 733 9.40 -11.59 -26.09
C GLY A 733 10.45 -12.64 -26.44
N SER A 734 11.71 -12.22 -26.52
CA SER A 734 12.82 -13.10 -26.89
C SER A 734 13.95 -13.10 -25.86
N VAL A 735 14.63 -14.24 -25.73
CA VAL A 735 15.86 -14.40 -24.96
C VAL A 735 16.98 -14.88 -25.87
N VAL A 736 18.12 -14.19 -25.80
CA VAL A 736 19.34 -14.62 -26.48
C VAL A 736 20.07 -15.62 -25.60
N VAL A 737 20.27 -16.84 -26.09
CA VAL A 737 21.14 -17.83 -25.45
C VAL A 737 22.46 -17.81 -26.20
N GLY A 738 23.54 -17.48 -25.49
CA GLY A 738 24.90 -17.54 -26.06
C GLY A 738 25.49 -18.95 -25.99
N THR A 739 26.58 -19.16 -26.71
CA THR A 739 27.33 -20.42 -26.64
C THR A 739 27.86 -20.62 -25.22
N PRO A 740 27.49 -21.69 -24.52
CA PRO A 740 28.05 -21.99 -23.20
C PRO A 740 29.56 -22.25 -23.30
N ALA A 741 30.33 -21.96 -22.25
CA ALA A 741 31.78 -22.22 -22.24
C ALA A 741 32.13 -23.47 -21.42
N VAL A 742 33.16 -24.20 -21.86
CA VAL A 742 33.86 -25.18 -21.00
C VAL A 742 34.53 -24.42 -19.85
N ARG A 743 34.51 -24.99 -18.64
CA ARG A 743 35.06 -24.35 -17.44
C ARG A 743 35.86 -25.34 -16.61
N GLY A 744 36.91 -24.84 -15.97
CA GLY A 744 37.80 -25.63 -15.13
C GLY A 744 38.92 -24.78 -14.55
N ALA A 745 39.50 -25.25 -13.45
CA ALA A 745 40.73 -24.67 -12.90
C ALA A 745 41.93 -24.95 -13.83
N ALA A 746 43.06 -24.29 -13.59
CA ALA A 746 44.29 -24.59 -14.32
C ALA A 746 44.67 -26.08 -14.16
N PRO A 747 45.19 -26.74 -15.21
CA PRO A 747 45.66 -28.12 -15.14
C PRO A 747 46.74 -28.29 -14.08
N LYS A 748 46.79 -29.45 -13.43
CA LYS A 748 47.87 -29.82 -12.50
C LYS A 748 48.78 -30.85 -13.15
N ILE A 749 50.08 -30.71 -12.98
CA ILE A 749 51.05 -31.73 -13.40
C ILE A 749 51.35 -32.66 -12.22
N LYS A 750 51.33 -33.98 -12.46
CA LYS A 750 51.77 -35.03 -11.54
C LYS A 750 53.04 -35.68 -12.07
N GLY A 751 53.91 -36.11 -11.16
CA GLY A 751 55.20 -36.72 -11.49
C GLY A 751 56.38 -35.91 -10.94
N SER A 752 57.58 -36.49 -11.00
CA SER A 752 58.81 -35.85 -10.56
C SER A 752 59.53 -35.19 -11.73
N ALA A 753 59.99 -33.96 -11.56
CA ALA A 753 60.78 -33.25 -12.57
C ALA A 753 62.23 -33.75 -12.59
N VAL A 754 62.44 -34.99 -13.01
CA VAL A 754 63.74 -35.65 -13.11
C VAL A 754 63.87 -36.30 -14.49
N ASP A 755 65.05 -36.20 -15.09
CA ASP A 755 65.36 -36.80 -16.39
C ASP A 755 64.97 -38.29 -16.46
N GLY A 756 64.33 -38.67 -17.56
CA GLY A 756 63.76 -40.01 -17.79
C GLY A 756 62.42 -40.29 -17.10
N GLN A 757 61.94 -39.44 -16.19
CA GLN A 757 60.62 -39.61 -15.54
C GLN A 757 59.48 -39.08 -16.41
N THR A 758 58.27 -39.60 -16.19
CA THR A 758 57.07 -39.18 -16.91
C THR A 758 56.22 -38.23 -16.06
N LEU A 759 55.87 -37.10 -16.66
CA LEU A 759 54.88 -36.17 -16.14
C LEU A 759 53.51 -36.48 -16.75
N THR A 760 52.43 -36.34 -15.96
CA THR A 760 51.04 -36.56 -16.40
C THR A 760 50.16 -35.38 -16.03
N VAL A 761 49.13 -35.12 -16.82
CA VAL A 761 48.21 -33.98 -16.62
C VAL A 761 46.93 -34.42 -15.90
N ASP A 762 46.52 -33.65 -14.89
CA ASP A 762 45.24 -33.78 -14.20
C ASP A 762 44.34 -32.55 -14.47
N ILE A 763 43.18 -32.82 -15.06
CA ILE A 763 42.12 -31.84 -15.37
C ILE A 763 40.79 -32.19 -14.68
N SER A 764 40.84 -32.95 -13.57
CA SER A 764 39.67 -33.30 -12.79
C SER A 764 38.84 -32.06 -12.40
N GLY A 765 37.52 -32.17 -12.50
CA GLY A 765 36.59 -31.08 -12.21
C GLY A 765 36.25 -30.15 -13.38
N TRP A 766 36.85 -30.33 -14.55
CA TRP A 766 36.42 -29.60 -15.76
C TRP A 766 34.98 -29.98 -16.14
N LYS A 767 34.16 -28.99 -16.50
CA LYS A 767 32.73 -29.14 -16.83
C LYS A 767 32.36 -28.41 -18.12
N PRO A 768 31.41 -28.94 -18.90
CA PRO A 768 30.83 -30.28 -18.77
C PRO A 768 31.88 -31.39 -18.98
N GLY A 769 31.63 -32.60 -18.47
CA GLY A 769 32.52 -33.75 -18.74
C GLY A 769 32.45 -34.21 -20.21
N GLY A 770 33.34 -35.12 -20.60
CA GLY A 770 33.40 -35.65 -21.97
C GLY A 770 33.84 -34.62 -23.01
N THR A 771 34.86 -33.83 -22.68
CA THR A 771 35.52 -32.90 -23.61
C THR A 771 36.61 -33.61 -24.41
N ALA A 772 36.81 -33.22 -25.66
CA ALA A 772 38.00 -33.58 -26.42
C ALA A 772 39.12 -32.62 -26.05
N ASN A 773 40.26 -33.16 -25.58
CA ASN A 773 41.36 -32.38 -25.01
C ASN A 773 42.63 -32.53 -25.84
N SER A 774 43.28 -31.42 -26.17
CA SER A 774 44.61 -31.39 -26.77
C SER A 774 45.62 -30.81 -25.79
N TYR A 775 46.84 -31.33 -25.83
CA TYR A 775 47.92 -30.95 -24.92
C TYR A 775 49.10 -30.39 -25.73
N GLN A 776 49.83 -29.45 -25.15
CA GLN A 776 51.11 -28.98 -25.65
C GLN A 776 52.03 -28.73 -24.46
N TRP A 777 53.07 -29.54 -24.32
CA TRP A 777 54.07 -29.35 -23.28
C TRP A 777 55.01 -28.20 -23.64
N LEU A 778 55.43 -27.46 -22.63
CA LEU A 778 56.22 -26.24 -22.73
C LEU A 778 57.48 -26.35 -21.88
N ARG A 779 58.63 -25.95 -22.45
CA ARG A 779 59.93 -25.81 -21.78
C ARG A 779 60.25 -24.33 -21.63
N ASN A 780 60.37 -23.84 -20.40
CA ASN A 780 60.56 -22.41 -20.09
C ASN A 780 59.54 -21.51 -20.81
N GLY A 781 58.29 -22.00 -20.97
CA GLY A 781 57.22 -21.29 -21.67
C GLY A 781 57.15 -21.51 -23.18
N ALA A 782 58.19 -22.05 -23.83
CA ALA A 782 58.21 -22.33 -25.26
C ALA A 782 57.71 -23.76 -25.59
N PRO A 783 56.97 -23.99 -26.68
CA PRO A 783 56.44 -25.29 -27.03
C PRO A 783 57.54 -26.32 -27.36
N ILE A 784 57.40 -27.52 -26.80
CA ILE A 784 58.25 -28.67 -27.12
C ILE A 784 57.66 -29.39 -28.34
N ALA A 785 58.44 -29.52 -29.40
CA ALA A 785 57.99 -30.15 -30.64
C ALA A 785 57.47 -31.58 -30.39
N LYS A 786 56.32 -31.92 -30.98
CA LYS A 786 55.64 -33.23 -30.91
C LYS A 786 55.12 -33.65 -29.52
N ALA A 787 55.41 -32.90 -28.45
CA ALA A 787 54.96 -33.22 -27.09
C ALA A 787 53.48 -32.84 -26.88
N THR A 788 52.58 -33.68 -27.38
CA THR A 788 51.13 -33.38 -27.47
C THR A 788 50.22 -34.37 -26.73
N ALA A 789 50.81 -35.38 -26.08
CA ALA A 789 50.07 -36.36 -25.27
C ALA A 789 49.76 -35.84 -23.86
N SER A 790 48.80 -36.49 -23.17
CA SER A 790 48.47 -36.22 -21.76
C SER A 790 49.59 -36.62 -20.78
N SER A 791 50.63 -37.28 -21.28
CA SER A 791 51.87 -37.60 -20.58
C SER A 791 53.06 -37.09 -21.38
N TYR A 792 54.16 -36.77 -20.69
CA TYR A 792 55.43 -36.38 -21.31
C TYR A 792 56.60 -36.97 -20.53
N GLN A 793 57.45 -37.71 -21.24
CA GLN A 793 58.69 -38.23 -20.67
C GLN A 793 59.77 -37.15 -20.78
N LEU A 794 60.35 -36.80 -19.64
CA LEU A 794 61.43 -35.82 -19.56
C LEU A 794 62.70 -36.41 -20.16
N GLY A 795 63.39 -35.63 -20.99
CA GLY A 795 64.67 -35.99 -21.58
C GLY A 795 65.79 -35.04 -21.19
N SER A 796 67.00 -35.36 -21.66
CA SER A 796 68.21 -34.57 -21.39
C SER A 796 68.12 -33.11 -21.83
N ALA A 797 67.36 -32.82 -22.89
CA ALA A 797 67.12 -31.45 -23.38
C ALA A 797 66.23 -30.61 -22.44
N ASP A 798 65.58 -31.22 -21.45
CA ASP A 798 64.76 -30.54 -20.45
C ASP A 798 65.53 -30.12 -19.20
N LEU A 799 66.77 -30.59 -19.03
CA LEU A 799 67.58 -30.36 -17.82
C LEU A 799 67.70 -28.87 -17.48
N GLY A 800 67.45 -28.54 -16.22
CA GLY A 800 67.46 -27.16 -15.70
C GLY A 800 66.24 -26.32 -16.10
N ALA A 801 65.42 -26.78 -17.05
CA ALA A 801 64.23 -26.06 -17.48
C ALA A 801 63.04 -26.29 -16.55
N LYS A 802 62.11 -25.33 -16.55
CA LYS A 802 60.78 -25.49 -15.95
C LYS A 802 59.82 -26.00 -17.01
N ILE A 803 59.02 -27.00 -16.65
CA ILE A 803 58.08 -27.68 -17.55
C ILE A 803 56.65 -27.29 -17.17
N SER A 804 55.85 -26.88 -18.15
CA SER A 804 54.41 -26.63 -17.99
C SER A 804 53.64 -27.24 -19.15
N VAL A 805 52.31 -27.31 -19.04
CA VAL A 805 51.46 -27.83 -20.12
C VAL A 805 50.32 -26.87 -20.40
N LYS A 806 50.11 -26.57 -21.68
CA LYS A 806 48.93 -25.86 -22.19
C LYS A 806 47.91 -26.91 -22.63
N VAL A 807 46.69 -26.82 -22.09
CA VAL A 807 45.59 -27.73 -22.39
C VAL A 807 44.45 -26.94 -23.00
N THR A 808 43.94 -27.43 -24.13
CA THR A 808 42.75 -26.90 -24.78
C THR A 808 41.66 -27.97 -24.77
N ALA A 809 40.54 -27.70 -24.08
CA ALA A 809 39.36 -28.55 -24.10
C ALA A 809 38.30 -27.98 -25.04
N THR A 810 37.71 -28.87 -25.83
CA THR A 810 36.66 -28.59 -26.79
C THR A 810 35.46 -29.51 -26.56
N LYS A 811 34.27 -29.01 -26.85
CA LYS A 811 33.05 -29.81 -26.89
C LYS A 811 32.06 -29.17 -27.86
N ALA A 812 31.37 -29.97 -28.66
CA ALA A 812 30.37 -29.48 -29.60
C ALA A 812 29.34 -28.59 -28.87
N SER A 813 29.01 -27.45 -29.49
CA SER A 813 28.12 -26.41 -28.93
C SER A 813 28.64 -25.72 -27.66
N TYR A 814 29.92 -25.85 -27.31
CA TYR A 814 30.58 -25.09 -26.26
C TYR A 814 31.77 -24.29 -26.78
N THR A 815 31.97 -23.08 -26.26
CA THR A 815 33.22 -22.33 -26.42
C THR A 815 34.35 -23.06 -25.69
N SER A 816 35.46 -23.25 -26.39
CA SER A 816 36.64 -23.96 -25.92
C SER A 816 37.30 -23.27 -24.72
N LEU A 817 37.93 -24.06 -23.85
CA LEU A 817 38.72 -23.57 -22.73
C LEU A 817 40.19 -23.87 -22.98
N THR A 818 41.06 -22.85 -22.91
CA THR A 818 42.51 -23.04 -22.94
C THR A 818 43.13 -22.53 -21.65
N LYS A 819 43.93 -23.37 -20.98
CA LYS A 819 44.63 -23.03 -19.73
C LYS A 819 46.02 -23.65 -19.71
N THR A 820 46.96 -22.94 -19.08
CA THR A 820 48.32 -23.43 -18.85
C THR A 820 48.49 -23.79 -17.37
N SER A 821 49.18 -24.89 -17.09
CA SER A 821 49.50 -25.29 -15.71
C SER A 821 50.52 -24.35 -15.07
N ALA A 822 50.62 -24.37 -13.74
CA ALA A 822 51.84 -23.90 -13.09
C ALA A 822 53.04 -24.72 -13.57
N PRO A 823 54.24 -24.12 -13.71
CA PRO A 823 55.44 -24.86 -14.06
C PRO A 823 55.92 -25.76 -12.92
N VAL A 824 56.44 -26.95 -13.26
CA VAL A 824 57.16 -27.85 -12.37
C VAL A 824 58.65 -27.88 -12.72
N GLY A 825 59.49 -28.20 -11.74
CA GLY A 825 60.94 -28.20 -11.90
C GLY A 825 61.62 -27.04 -11.15
N PRO A 826 62.91 -26.77 -11.45
CA PRO A 826 63.67 -27.20 -12.63
C PRO A 826 63.84 -28.72 -12.75
N VAL A 827 63.97 -29.23 -13.98
CA VAL A 827 64.23 -30.66 -14.22
C VAL A 827 65.64 -31.01 -13.77
N LEU A 828 65.74 -31.99 -12.87
CA LEU A 828 66.99 -32.45 -12.29
C LEU A 828 67.56 -33.64 -13.07
N LYS A 829 68.87 -33.85 -12.97
CA LYS A 829 69.53 -35.04 -13.52
C LYS A 829 69.06 -36.30 -12.79
N LYS A 830 69.04 -37.43 -13.49
CA LYS A 830 68.77 -38.73 -12.89
C LYS A 830 69.94 -39.17 -12.03
N LEU A 831 69.69 -39.43 -10.75
CA LEU A 831 70.66 -40.09 -9.87
C LEU A 831 70.51 -41.60 -10.04
N VAL A 832 71.63 -42.30 -10.20
CA VAL A 832 71.64 -43.77 -10.30
C VAL A 832 72.17 -44.32 -8.99
N VAL A 833 71.42 -45.22 -8.37
CA VAL A 833 71.84 -46.02 -7.21
C VAL A 833 71.70 -47.48 -7.58
N THR A 834 72.74 -48.27 -7.38
CA THR A 834 72.72 -49.73 -7.57
C THR A 834 73.11 -50.43 -6.28
N GLY A 835 72.59 -51.64 -6.07
CA GLY A 835 72.72 -52.38 -4.81
C GLY A 835 71.73 -51.95 -3.73
N THR A 836 71.70 -52.70 -2.63
CA THR A 836 70.83 -52.45 -1.47
C THR A 836 71.67 -52.44 -0.18
N PRO A 837 71.37 -51.55 0.77
CA PRO A 837 72.07 -51.55 2.05
C PRO A 837 71.80 -52.85 2.81
N VAL A 838 72.78 -53.32 3.58
CA VAL A 838 72.68 -54.49 4.45
C VAL A 838 72.67 -54.02 5.90
N ILE A 839 71.91 -54.70 6.75
CA ILE A 839 71.94 -54.47 8.20
C ILE A 839 72.81 -55.53 8.83
N SER A 840 73.83 -55.11 9.58
CA SER A 840 74.65 -56.01 10.40
C SER A 840 74.35 -55.84 11.90
N GLY A 841 74.58 -56.90 12.67
CA GLY A 841 74.28 -56.97 14.11
C GLY A 841 73.10 -57.88 14.44
N LYS A 842 72.97 -58.24 15.72
CA LYS A 842 71.86 -59.09 16.21
C LYS A 842 70.63 -58.22 16.49
N ALA A 843 69.47 -58.61 15.95
CA ALA A 843 68.20 -57.97 16.24
C ALA A 843 67.72 -58.37 17.64
N VAL A 844 68.30 -57.77 18.67
CA VAL A 844 67.98 -58.02 20.09
C VAL A 844 67.87 -56.67 20.80
N VAL A 845 66.91 -56.50 21.71
CA VAL A 845 66.77 -55.27 22.52
C VAL A 845 68.11 -54.96 23.20
N GLY A 846 68.51 -53.69 23.25
CA GLY A 846 69.79 -53.24 23.81
C GLY A 846 70.99 -53.37 22.85
N GLN A 847 70.91 -54.22 21.81
CA GLN A 847 71.99 -54.38 20.83
C GLN A 847 71.96 -53.31 19.74
N LYS A 848 73.12 -53.09 19.12
CA LYS A 848 73.31 -52.11 18.05
C LYS A 848 73.27 -52.79 16.68
N LEU A 849 72.37 -52.32 15.82
CA LEU A 849 72.40 -52.59 14.39
C LEU A 849 73.25 -51.53 13.68
N LYS A 850 74.03 -51.94 12.68
CA LYS A 850 74.86 -51.05 11.86
C LYS A 850 74.41 -51.12 10.41
N ALA A 851 74.41 -49.95 9.76
CA ALA A 851 74.19 -49.82 8.33
C ALA A 851 75.47 -50.21 7.60
N ASP A 852 75.40 -51.21 6.74
CA ASP A 852 76.43 -51.53 5.76
C ASP A 852 75.95 -51.08 4.38
N THR A 853 76.74 -50.20 3.76
CA THR A 853 76.46 -49.63 2.43
C THR A 853 77.55 -49.96 1.41
N ALA A 854 78.49 -50.86 1.74
CA ALA A 854 79.65 -51.15 0.88
C ALA A 854 79.26 -51.70 -0.51
N ALA A 855 78.16 -52.46 -0.59
CA ALA A 855 77.61 -52.98 -1.85
C ALA A 855 76.69 -52.00 -2.57
N VAL A 856 76.45 -50.80 -2.02
CA VAL A 856 75.64 -49.75 -2.66
C VAL A 856 76.57 -48.79 -3.37
N THR A 857 76.38 -48.62 -4.67
CA THR A 857 77.11 -47.63 -5.46
C THR A 857 76.14 -46.58 -6.02
N TRP A 858 76.64 -45.36 -6.25
CA TRP A 858 75.84 -44.28 -6.81
C TRP A 858 76.63 -43.41 -7.78
N THR A 859 75.93 -42.81 -8.73
CA THR A 859 76.49 -41.84 -9.68
C THR A 859 75.63 -40.58 -9.67
N PRO A 860 76.23 -39.39 -9.43
CA PRO A 860 77.68 -39.07 -9.35
C PRO A 860 78.32 -39.42 -7.99
N ALA A 861 79.64 -39.58 -7.95
CA ALA A 861 80.39 -39.88 -6.73
C ALA A 861 80.22 -38.83 -5.61
N SER A 862 79.88 -37.58 -5.96
CA SER A 862 79.64 -36.48 -5.03
C SER A 862 78.33 -36.59 -4.22
N ALA A 863 77.53 -37.65 -4.43
CA ALA A 863 76.27 -37.82 -3.72
C ALA A 863 76.48 -38.13 -2.23
N GLN A 864 75.55 -37.64 -1.42
CA GLN A 864 75.50 -37.79 0.03
C GLN A 864 74.41 -38.78 0.42
N VAL A 865 74.62 -39.54 1.49
CA VAL A 865 73.68 -40.55 1.99
C VAL A 865 73.07 -40.12 3.33
N LYS A 866 71.74 -40.19 3.42
CA LYS A 866 70.99 -40.04 4.68
C LYS A 866 70.38 -41.38 5.09
N TYR A 867 70.45 -41.70 6.38
CA TYR A 867 69.91 -42.92 6.93
C TYR A 867 68.56 -42.66 7.60
N GLN A 868 67.65 -43.62 7.52
CA GLN A 868 66.43 -43.66 8.31
C GLN A 868 66.10 -45.13 8.62
N TRP A 869 66.16 -45.49 9.90
CA TRP A 869 65.75 -46.82 10.34
C TRP A 869 64.23 -46.90 10.51
N LEU A 870 63.65 -48.05 10.17
CA LEU A 870 62.21 -48.32 10.28
C LEU A 870 61.98 -49.62 11.05
N ALA A 871 60.96 -49.64 11.89
CA ALA A 871 60.50 -50.84 12.59
C ALA A 871 59.11 -51.22 12.06
N GLY A 872 58.95 -52.43 11.50
CA GLY A 872 57.70 -52.86 10.88
C GLY A 872 57.24 -51.93 9.75
N GLY A 873 58.18 -51.35 9.00
CA GLY A 873 57.89 -50.39 7.91
C GLY A 873 57.65 -48.95 8.35
N VAL A 874 57.63 -48.65 9.66
CA VAL A 874 57.41 -47.29 10.19
C VAL A 874 58.72 -46.63 10.63
N PRO A 875 59.02 -45.39 10.22
CA PRO A 875 60.23 -44.68 10.65
C PRO A 875 60.38 -44.59 12.18
N ILE A 876 61.55 -44.98 12.69
CA ILE A 876 61.90 -44.82 14.09
C ILE A 876 62.36 -43.37 14.30
N LYS A 877 61.68 -42.64 15.18
CA LYS A 877 61.96 -41.22 15.48
C LYS A 877 63.44 -41.02 15.85
N LYS A 878 64.10 -40.05 15.19
CA LYS A 878 65.52 -39.68 15.35
C LYS A 878 66.56 -40.75 14.96
N ALA A 879 66.15 -41.95 14.51
CA ALA A 879 67.08 -42.98 14.07
C ALA A 879 67.62 -42.69 12.66
N THR A 880 68.54 -41.73 12.58
CA THR A 880 69.03 -41.14 11.32
C THR A 880 70.54 -41.28 11.11
N THR A 881 71.22 -41.98 12.02
CA THR A 881 72.66 -42.26 11.91
C THR A 881 72.89 -43.64 11.30
N SER A 882 74.14 -43.95 10.95
CA SER A 882 74.57 -45.25 10.42
C SER A 882 74.46 -46.41 11.44
N SER A 883 73.93 -46.17 12.65
CA SER A 883 73.70 -47.22 13.64
C SER A 883 72.44 -46.97 14.47
N LEU A 884 71.78 -48.04 14.88
CA LEU A 884 70.58 -48.00 15.71
C LEU A 884 70.74 -48.93 16.91
N THR A 885 70.61 -48.40 18.11
CA THR A 885 70.41 -49.22 19.31
C THR A 885 68.93 -49.56 19.46
N LEU A 886 68.62 -50.85 19.53
CA LEU A 886 67.24 -51.34 19.65
C LEU A 886 66.72 -51.12 21.06
N LYS A 887 65.52 -50.55 21.18
CA LYS A 887 64.84 -50.34 22.47
C LYS A 887 63.70 -51.34 22.61
N ALA A 888 63.13 -51.42 23.81
CA ALA A 888 61.96 -52.29 24.08
C ALA A 888 60.80 -52.06 23.09
N ALA A 889 60.63 -50.83 22.60
CA ALA A 889 59.61 -50.47 21.61
C ALA A 889 59.76 -51.15 20.23
N GLN A 890 60.94 -51.72 19.94
CA GLN A 890 61.21 -52.49 18.73
C GLN A 890 61.04 -54.00 18.92
N LEU A 891 60.81 -54.50 20.15
CA LEU A 891 60.63 -55.92 20.42
C LEU A 891 59.53 -56.53 19.53
N GLY A 892 59.83 -57.68 18.94
CA GLY A 892 58.91 -58.42 18.05
C GLY A 892 58.75 -57.82 16.65
N LYS A 893 59.33 -56.65 16.35
CA LYS A 893 59.29 -56.02 15.02
C LYS A 893 60.51 -56.41 14.20
N VAL A 894 60.36 -56.43 12.88
CA VAL A 894 61.52 -56.48 11.96
C VAL A 894 62.06 -55.07 11.75
N ILE A 895 63.36 -54.95 11.51
CA ILE A 895 64.02 -53.68 11.26
C ILE A 895 64.44 -53.61 9.79
N THR A 896 64.19 -52.47 9.17
CA THR A 896 64.70 -52.14 7.83
C THR A 896 65.43 -50.80 7.88
N LEU A 897 66.35 -50.60 6.96
CA LEU A 897 67.09 -49.37 6.81
C LEU A 897 66.77 -48.79 5.44
N ARG A 898 66.23 -47.58 5.41
CA ARG A 898 66.13 -46.78 4.19
C ARG A 898 67.30 -45.82 4.13
N ILE A 899 68.08 -45.89 3.06
CA ILE A 899 69.05 -44.85 2.72
C ILE A 899 68.46 -43.97 1.63
N THR A 900 68.71 -42.66 1.71
CA THR A 900 68.34 -41.69 0.67
C THR A 900 69.60 -41.02 0.18
N VAL A 901 69.88 -41.19 -1.11
CA VAL A 901 71.05 -40.66 -1.80
C VAL A 901 70.65 -39.36 -2.50
N THR A 902 71.40 -38.28 -2.25
CA THR A 902 71.14 -36.93 -2.76
C THR A 902 72.41 -36.32 -3.33
N ALA A 903 72.35 -35.68 -4.50
CA ALA A 903 73.45 -34.87 -5.03
C ALA A 903 72.93 -33.52 -5.56
N PRO A 904 73.70 -32.43 -5.43
CA PRO A 904 73.31 -31.14 -6.01
C PRO A 904 72.98 -31.26 -7.52
N GLY A 905 71.80 -30.82 -7.92
CA GLY A 905 71.33 -30.89 -9.31
C GLY A 905 70.77 -32.25 -9.77
N TYR A 906 70.66 -33.24 -8.86
CA TYR A 906 70.11 -34.57 -9.15
C TYR A 906 68.84 -34.85 -8.34
N GLY A 907 67.92 -35.62 -8.92
CA GLY A 907 66.75 -36.14 -8.20
C GLY A 907 67.15 -37.14 -7.12
N PRO A 908 66.58 -37.09 -5.90
CA PRO A 908 66.92 -38.02 -4.84
C PRO A 908 66.44 -39.45 -5.14
N VAL A 909 67.20 -40.45 -4.70
CA VAL A 909 66.81 -41.87 -4.80
C VAL A 909 66.90 -42.52 -3.44
N SER A 910 65.89 -43.28 -3.05
CA SER A 910 65.89 -44.06 -1.82
C SER A 910 65.90 -45.56 -2.13
N VAL A 911 66.76 -46.30 -1.44
CA VAL A 911 66.78 -47.78 -1.45
C VAL A 911 66.63 -48.28 -0.02
N THR A 912 65.93 -49.40 0.16
CA THR A 912 65.65 -49.99 1.49
C THR A 912 66.29 -51.36 1.59
N SER A 913 66.87 -51.68 2.74
CA SER A 913 67.50 -52.97 3.02
C SER A 913 66.46 -54.10 3.07
N ALA A 914 66.93 -55.34 3.00
CA ALA A 914 66.17 -56.47 3.50
C ALA A 914 65.84 -56.29 4.99
N ALA A 915 64.73 -56.90 5.43
CA ALA A 915 64.31 -56.87 6.83
C ALA A 915 65.16 -57.81 7.68
N THR A 916 65.49 -57.40 8.91
CA THR A 916 66.08 -58.32 9.90
C THR A 916 65.08 -59.39 10.32
N VAL A 917 65.56 -60.43 11.02
CA VAL A 917 64.69 -61.23 11.89
C VAL A 917 63.98 -60.34 12.92
N LYS A 918 62.87 -60.82 13.50
CA LYS A 918 62.15 -60.09 14.55
C LYS A 918 63.07 -59.83 15.74
N VAL A 919 63.02 -58.62 16.28
CA VAL A 919 63.82 -58.25 17.44
C VAL A 919 63.45 -59.10 18.65
N ALA A 920 64.41 -59.81 19.24
CA ALA A 920 64.24 -60.66 20.42
C ALA A 920 64.59 -59.93 21.73
N ARG A 921 64.22 -60.52 22.88
CA ARG A 921 64.68 -60.05 24.20
C ARG A 921 66.15 -60.43 24.41
N LEU A 922 66.89 -59.63 25.20
CA LEU A 922 68.18 -60.07 25.72
C LEU A 922 67.95 -61.37 26.52
N PRO A 923 68.78 -62.42 26.29
CA PRO A 923 68.75 -63.62 27.12
C PRO A 923 69.09 -63.31 28.58
#